data_AF-A0AAW1NFK1-F1
#
_entry.id   AF-A0AAW1NFK1-F1
#
_cell.length_a   1.000
_cell.length_b   1.000
_cell.length_c   1.000
_cell.angle_alpha   90.00
_cell.angle_beta   90.00
_cell.angle_gamma   90.00
#
_symmetry.space_group_name_H-M   'P 1'
#
loop_
_entity.id
_entity.type
_entity.pdbx_description
1 polymer ?
#
loop_
_entity_poly.entity_id
_entity_poly.type
_entity_poly.pdbx_seq_one_letter_code
_entity_poly.pdbx_strand_id
1 'polypeptide(L)'
;MFTEDGETIDTPKRKSAINERMESLVNAPLAVEDALVGLFDHSDHTLQRRVVETYVRRLYQPYLVKGSVRMQWHRSGLIASWEFMEEHIERVDTVDNMSSNTPLVEKHSERKWGAMVVIKSLQFLETVITAALRETTHNSDDVMPSGSIEPTSHGNLLHIALVGVNNQMSLLQDSGDEDQAQERIKRLAKILREQEVSSSLRDVGVGVISCIIQRDEGRTPMRHSFYWSSEKHYYEEEPLLRHLEPPLSIYLELDKLKGYENIKYTPSRDRQWHLYKVVDKPSIQRMFLRALVRQTLSDEGFAGIELGTVRTKGPISFTSRSILRSLTAAMEELELNSHSASMKPDHAHMYLYIVREQHIQDLVPYYKQVDTDDQQEEATVHMILEELAREIHSLAGVRMHRLNVCEWEVKLWVSSSGQANGSWRVVVTNVTGHTCTVQVYRELEDSHLHEMVYHSTSVPGPLHKLPVNKQYQPLGVIARKRLQAMRSSTTYCYDFPLAFLTALQQSWATQFPDLKKPSDSVLLKVTELVFADPKGNWGTPLILTDRHPGQNDVGMVAWSMEMSTPEFPDGRTILVVANDVTFKAGSFGPREDAFFLAVTDLACAKKLPLIYLAANSGARLGVAEEVKACFKVGWSDESSPERGFQYVYLTPEDYAQIGSSVIAHELKLDNDETRWVIDSVVGKEDGLGVENLSGSGAIASAYSRAYRETFTLTFVTGRTVGIGAYLARLGMRCIQRLDQPIILTGFSALNKLLGREVYSSHMQLGGPKIMGTNGVVHLTVSDDLEGISAILKWLSYVPSFSGGELPILPSLDPPERPVEYMPENACDPRGAISGILDPNGKWVGGIFDRDSFVETLEGWARTVVTGRAKLGGIPVGIVAVETQTVMQVIPADPGQLDSHERVVPQAGQVWFPDSATKTAQALLDFNREELPLFILANWRGFSGGQRDLFEGILQAGSTIVENLRTYKQPVFVYIPMMGELRGGAWVVVDSRINSDHIEMYADRTAKGNVLEPEGMIEIKFRSKELLECMGRLDQQLISLKAKLSEAKTSGLYENVELQLQQIKARETQLLPLYTQIATKFAELHDTSLRMAAKEVIKEVLDWRNSRSFFYKRLYRRVLEESLIKTVKDAAGEQLSHKCAMDLIKKWFSESDIARDRTNAWADDEAFFRWKDTCANYEEKLQELRVQKVLLRLSDIGNSTSDLKALPQGLAALLQEMEPSSRAQLVDQLRKVIN
;
A
#
# COMPACT_ATOMS: atom_id res chain seq x y z
N MET A 1 -13.32 -43.44 22.26
CA MET A 1 -13.56 -43.38 20.79
C MET A 1 -13.85 -44.76 20.23
N PHE A 2 -12.94 -45.72 20.41
CA PHE A 2 -13.04 -47.08 19.85
C PHE A 2 -13.61 -48.15 20.79
N THR A 3 -13.79 -47.81 22.07
CA THR A 3 -14.33 -48.66 23.14
C THR A 3 -15.50 -47.95 23.83
N GLU A 4 -16.38 -48.71 24.48
CA GLU A 4 -17.36 -48.20 25.45
C GLU A 4 -17.12 -48.90 26.79
N ASP A 5 -17.27 -48.18 27.90
CA ASP A 5 -17.26 -48.74 29.25
C ASP A 5 -18.62 -49.42 29.52
N GLY A 6 -18.60 -50.71 29.89
CA GLY A 6 -19.79 -51.44 30.35
C GLY A 6 -20.23 -52.61 29.46
N GLU A 7 -20.59 -53.72 30.12
CA GLU A 7 -20.60 -55.10 29.63
C GLU A 7 -21.66 -55.50 28.55
N THR A 8 -21.21 -56.34 27.60
CA THR A 8 -21.81 -57.61 27.08
C THR A 8 -23.13 -57.69 26.28
N ILE A 9 -23.60 -56.68 25.50
CA ILE A 9 -24.65 -56.93 24.46
C ILE A 9 -24.39 -56.20 23.13
N ASP A 10 -24.35 -56.93 22.00
CA ASP A 10 -24.14 -56.42 20.64
C ASP A 10 -25.49 -55.99 20.00
N THR A 11 -25.68 -54.70 19.67
CA THR A 11 -26.90 -54.21 18.99
C THR A 11 -26.57 -53.37 17.74
N PRO A 12 -27.41 -53.38 16.68
CA PRO A 12 -27.15 -52.65 15.42
C PRO A 12 -26.92 -51.15 15.60
N LYS A 13 -27.61 -50.52 16.57
CA LYS A 13 -27.42 -49.11 16.92
C LYS A 13 -26.01 -48.82 17.48
N ARG A 14 -25.41 -49.75 18.25
CA ARG A 14 -24.04 -49.62 18.79
C ARG A 14 -22.98 -49.68 17.67
N LYS A 15 -23.16 -50.58 16.70
CA LYS A 15 -22.29 -50.65 15.50
C LYS A 15 -22.36 -49.37 14.67
N SER A 16 -23.54 -48.76 14.52
CA SER A 16 -23.70 -47.46 13.87
C SER A 16 -22.93 -46.35 14.58
N ALA A 17 -23.08 -46.21 15.90
CA ALA A 17 -22.42 -45.16 16.69
C ALA A 17 -20.88 -45.26 16.68
N ILE A 18 -20.33 -46.47 16.73
CA ILE A 18 -18.87 -46.69 16.63
C ILE A 18 -18.39 -46.35 15.22
N ASN A 19 -19.12 -46.77 14.18
CA ASN A 19 -18.79 -46.42 12.80
C ASN A 19 -18.84 -44.90 12.55
N GLU A 20 -19.80 -44.18 13.13
CA GLU A 20 -19.87 -42.71 13.07
C GLU A 20 -18.68 -42.04 13.77
N ARG A 21 -18.25 -42.56 14.92
CA ARG A 21 -17.03 -42.08 15.61
C ARG A 21 -15.75 -42.38 14.82
N MET A 22 -15.66 -43.56 14.20
CA MET A 22 -14.56 -43.92 13.29
C MET A 22 -14.53 -42.99 12.07
N GLU A 23 -15.70 -42.72 11.46
CA GLU A 23 -15.83 -41.80 10.33
C GLU A 23 -15.48 -40.36 10.72
N SER A 24 -15.80 -39.94 11.95
CA SER A 24 -15.40 -38.64 12.50
C SER A 24 -13.88 -38.53 12.62
N LEU A 25 -13.17 -39.62 12.97
CA LEU A 25 -11.70 -39.67 13.01
C LEU A 25 -11.09 -39.70 11.61
N VAL A 26 -11.70 -40.42 10.66
CA VAL A 26 -11.29 -40.43 9.26
C VAL A 26 -11.34 -39.01 8.67
N ASN A 27 -12.43 -38.28 8.90
CA ASN A 27 -12.63 -36.91 8.41
C ASN A 27 -12.08 -35.82 9.35
N ALA A 28 -11.39 -36.18 10.43
CA ALA A 28 -10.89 -35.21 11.41
C ALA A 28 -9.90 -34.23 10.73
N PRO A 29 -10.02 -32.91 10.99
CA PRO A 29 -9.11 -31.91 10.45
C PRO A 29 -7.73 -31.88 11.14
N LEU A 30 -7.57 -32.66 12.21
CA LEU A 30 -6.34 -32.78 12.98
C LEU A 30 -5.51 -33.99 12.51
N ALA A 31 -4.20 -33.97 12.77
CA ALA A 31 -3.35 -35.13 12.59
C ALA A 31 -3.66 -36.20 13.65
N VAL A 32 -4.27 -37.30 13.23
CA VAL A 32 -4.63 -38.43 14.09
C VAL A 32 -3.82 -39.69 13.79
N GLU A 33 -3.09 -39.69 12.68
CA GLU A 33 -2.31 -40.80 12.13
C GLU A 33 -1.26 -41.30 13.13
N ASP A 34 -0.53 -40.39 13.76
CA ASP A 34 0.52 -40.73 14.74
C ASP A 34 -0.06 -41.39 16.00
N ALA A 35 -1.21 -40.88 16.47
CA ALA A 35 -1.91 -41.47 17.61
C ALA A 35 -2.48 -42.86 17.29
N LEU A 36 -2.96 -43.07 16.06
CA LEU A 36 -3.42 -44.38 15.59
C LEU A 36 -2.26 -45.38 15.51
N VAL A 37 -1.11 -44.99 14.98
CA VAL A 37 0.10 -45.85 14.91
C VAL A 37 0.54 -46.28 16.32
N GLY A 38 0.43 -45.40 17.32
CA GLY A 38 0.73 -45.73 18.71
C GLY A 38 -0.09 -46.89 19.28
N LEU A 39 -1.25 -47.20 18.68
CA LEU A 39 -2.16 -48.26 19.09
C LEU A 39 -2.04 -49.53 18.21
N PHE A 40 -1.06 -49.61 17.31
CA PHE A 40 -0.87 -50.78 16.43
C PHE A 40 -0.40 -52.04 17.18
N ASP A 41 0.20 -51.92 18.37
CA ASP A 41 0.58 -53.06 19.23
C ASP A 41 -0.30 -53.17 20.50
N HIS A 42 -1.55 -52.74 20.40
CA HIS A 42 -2.48 -52.85 21.53
C HIS A 42 -2.85 -54.33 21.79
N SER A 43 -2.98 -54.71 23.07
CA SER A 43 -3.27 -56.08 23.50
C SER A 43 -4.68 -56.57 23.14
N ASP A 44 -5.66 -55.67 23.12
CA ASP A 44 -7.02 -55.93 22.60
C ASP A 44 -7.04 -55.95 21.06
N HIS A 45 -7.19 -57.14 20.48
CA HIS A 45 -7.28 -57.37 19.04
C HIS A 45 -8.48 -56.69 18.38
N THR A 46 -9.59 -56.46 19.09
CA THR A 46 -10.77 -55.76 18.55
C THR A 46 -10.45 -54.28 18.36
N LEU A 47 -9.78 -53.67 19.35
CA LEU A 47 -9.30 -52.30 19.27
C LEU A 47 -8.23 -52.15 18.18
N GLN A 48 -7.23 -53.03 18.18
CA GLN A 48 -6.17 -53.08 17.17
C GLN A 48 -6.74 -53.13 15.74
N ARG A 49 -7.74 -53.99 15.52
CA ARG A 49 -8.46 -54.07 14.24
C ARG A 49 -9.12 -52.75 13.84
N ARG A 50 -9.89 -52.13 14.74
CA ARG A 50 -10.59 -50.86 14.45
C ARG A 50 -9.61 -49.72 14.17
N VAL A 51 -8.48 -49.68 14.88
CA VAL A 51 -7.44 -48.67 14.71
C VAL A 51 -6.79 -48.80 13.33
N VAL A 52 -6.34 -50.00 12.94
CA VAL A 52 -5.72 -50.23 11.63
C VAL A 52 -6.73 -49.99 10.49
N GLU A 53 -8.00 -50.37 10.66
CA GLU A 53 -9.06 -50.09 9.69
C GLU A 53 -9.27 -48.58 9.53
N THR A 54 -9.34 -47.84 10.64
CA THR A 54 -9.50 -46.37 10.62
C THR A 54 -8.30 -45.69 9.93
N TYR A 55 -7.08 -46.18 10.19
CA TYR A 55 -5.87 -45.69 9.54
C TYR A 55 -5.92 -45.86 8.02
N VAL A 56 -6.25 -47.08 7.56
CA VAL A 56 -6.38 -47.37 6.12
C VAL A 56 -7.49 -46.54 5.47
N ARG A 57 -8.68 -46.45 6.11
CA ARG A 57 -9.78 -45.61 5.64
C ARG A 57 -9.36 -44.15 5.46
N ARG A 58 -8.58 -43.62 6.40
CA ARG A 58 -8.12 -42.23 6.34
C ARG A 58 -7.08 -41.95 5.26
N LEU A 59 -6.19 -42.91 4.98
CA LEU A 59 -5.15 -42.74 3.95
C LEU A 59 -5.68 -42.88 2.52
N TYR A 60 -6.63 -43.80 2.32
CA TYR A 60 -7.14 -44.16 0.99
C TYR A 60 -8.49 -43.52 0.67
N GLN A 61 -9.05 -42.66 1.52
CA GLN A 61 -10.28 -41.92 1.19
C GLN A 61 -10.04 -40.96 0.00
N PRO A 62 -10.99 -40.85 -0.96
CA PRO A 62 -12.26 -41.57 -1.05
C PRO A 62 -12.19 -42.91 -1.80
N TYR A 63 -11.03 -43.29 -2.32
CA TYR A 63 -10.86 -44.41 -3.25
C TYR A 63 -10.74 -45.81 -2.63
N LEU A 64 -10.78 -45.92 -1.29
CA LEU A 64 -10.85 -47.21 -0.63
C LEU A 64 -12.14 -47.94 -1.02
N VAL A 65 -12.04 -49.18 -1.49
CA VAL A 65 -13.21 -50.01 -1.79
C VAL A 65 -13.94 -50.32 -0.48
N LYS A 66 -15.19 -49.87 -0.35
CA LYS A 66 -15.96 -50.02 0.90
C LYS A 66 -16.04 -51.49 1.32
N GLY A 67 -15.57 -51.77 2.53
CA GLY A 67 -15.60 -53.13 3.12
C GLY A 67 -14.47 -54.06 2.67
N SER A 68 -13.48 -53.60 1.89
CA SER A 68 -12.38 -54.46 1.42
C SER A 68 -11.32 -54.79 2.48
N VAL A 69 -11.28 -54.06 3.60
CA VAL A 69 -10.23 -54.22 4.62
C VAL A 69 -10.40 -55.55 5.37
N ARG A 70 -9.45 -56.46 5.17
CA ARG A 70 -9.34 -57.76 5.84
C ARG A 70 -8.12 -57.77 6.75
N MET A 71 -8.16 -58.61 7.80
CA MET A 71 -7.06 -58.74 8.76
C MET A 71 -6.86 -60.19 9.18
N GLN A 72 -5.61 -60.62 9.19
CA GLN A 72 -5.18 -61.96 9.56
C GLN A 72 -4.03 -61.90 10.58
N TRP A 73 -4.17 -62.63 11.69
CA TRP A 73 -3.13 -62.73 12.71
C TRP A 73 -2.19 -63.88 12.37
N HIS A 74 -0.90 -63.58 12.24
CA HIS A 74 0.17 -64.55 12.02
C HIS A 74 1.01 -64.70 13.31
N ARG A 75 1.74 -65.82 13.47
CA ARG A 75 2.57 -66.07 14.67
C ARG A 75 3.63 -64.99 14.93
N SER A 76 3.99 -64.23 13.90
CA SER A 76 5.06 -63.23 13.92
C SER A 76 4.59 -61.79 13.67
N GLY A 77 3.27 -61.55 13.56
CA GLY A 77 2.72 -60.20 13.29
C GLY A 77 1.25 -60.20 12.85
N LEU A 78 0.71 -59.02 12.57
CA LEU A 78 -0.62 -58.81 11.98
C LEU A 78 -0.47 -58.45 10.49
N ILE A 79 -1.27 -59.07 9.63
CA ILE A 79 -1.37 -58.73 8.21
C ILE A 79 -2.74 -58.10 7.97
N ALA A 80 -2.80 -56.95 7.32
CA ALA A 80 -4.03 -56.35 6.84
C ALA A 80 -3.95 -56.18 5.32
N SER A 81 -5.03 -56.49 4.62
CA SER A 81 -5.11 -56.41 3.15
C SER A 81 -6.37 -55.63 2.75
N TRP A 82 -6.30 -54.82 1.70
CA TRP A 82 -7.45 -54.06 1.19
C TRP A 82 -7.30 -53.80 -0.30
N GLU A 83 -8.37 -53.33 -0.91
CA GLU A 83 -8.41 -52.94 -2.31
C GLU A 83 -8.77 -51.45 -2.38
N PHE A 84 -8.13 -50.75 -3.31
CA PHE A 84 -8.40 -49.35 -3.55
C PHE A 84 -8.41 -49.10 -5.05
N MET A 85 -9.12 -48.06 -5.45
CA MET A 85 -9.15 -47.62 -6.83
C MET A 85 -8.01 -46.64 -7.04
N GLU A 86 -7.19 -46.90 -8.05
CA GLU A 86 -6.29 -45.90 -8.58
C GLU A 86 -6.97 -45.32 -9.83
N GLU A 87 -7.36 -44.06 -9.77
CA GLU A 87 -8.01 -43.41 -10.92
C GLU A 87 -6.93 -43.05 -11.95
N HIS A 88 -7.01 -43.63 -13.15
CA HIS A 88 -6.24 -43.24 -14.33
C HIS A 88 -7.23 -42.89 -15.46
N ILE A 89 -6.82 -42.01 -16.37
CA ILE A 89 -7.63 -41.65 -17.53
C ILE A 89 -6.98 -42.31 -18.74
N GLU A 90 -7.57 -43.38 -19.28
CA GLU A 90 -7.12 -44.06 -20.50
C GLU A 90 -8.29 -44.30 -21.48
N ARG A 91 -7.96 -44.35 -22.77
CA ARG A 91 -8.90 -44.49 -23.90
C ARG A 91 -9.57 -45.87 -23.95
N VAL A 92 -10.83 -45.92 -24.38
CA VAL A 92 -11.42 -47.11 -25.01
C VAL A 92 -11.71 -46.83 -26.49
N ASP A 93 -11.02 -47.51 -27.39
CA ASP A 93 -11.42 -47.62 -28.79
C ASP A 93 -12.59 -48.62 -28.86
N THR A 94 -13.83 -48.14 -28.96
CA THR A 94 -14.96 -49.01 -29.32
C THR A 94 -15.16 -49.00 -30.83
N VAL A 95 -14.73 -50.09 -31.46
CA VAL A 95 -15.29 -50.53 -32.73
C VAL A 95 -16.73 -50.98 -32.44
N ASP A 96 -17.69 -50.45 -33.22
CA ASP A 96 -19.12 -50.76 -33.25
C ASP A 96 -20.04 -50.13 -32.18
N ASN A 97 -20.43 -48.87 -32.39
CA ASN A 97 -21.86 -48.49 -32.49
C ASN A 97 -22.06 -47.07 -33.06
N MET A 98 -22.70 -47.01 -34.22
CA MET A 98 -23.13 -45.77 -34.88
C MET A 98 -24.35 -45.18 -34.16
N SER A 99 -24.16 -44.26 -33.20
CA SER A 99 -25.00 -43.06 -32.96
C SER A 99 -24.78 -42.38 -31.59
N SER A 100 -23.70 -41.62 -31.42
CA SER A 100 -23.62 -40.42 -30.55
C SER A 100 -22.27 -39.72 -30.71
N ASN A 101 -22.26 -38.47 -31.19
CA ASN A 101 -21.05 -37.65 -31.39
C ASN A 101 -20.67 -36.85 -30.13
N THR A 102 -20.41 -37.55 -29.03
CA THR A 102 -19.71 -37.01 -27.86
C THR A 102 -18.83 -38.12 -27.28
N PRO A 103 -17.49 -37.98 -27.25
CA PRO A 103 -16.65 -38.94 -26.54
C PRO A 103 -16.99 -38.84 -25.05
N LEU A 104 -17.57 -39.91 -24.50
CA LEU A 104 -17.80 -40.07 -23.07
C LEU A 104 -16.45 -40.38 -22.41
N VAL A 105 -15.99 -39.49 -21.54
CA VAL A 105 -14.86 -39.75 -20.62
C VAL A 105 -15.38 -40.70 -19.55
N GLU A 106 -15.04 -41.98 -19.64
CA GLU A 106 -15.21 -42.90 -18.51
C GLU A 106 -13.94 -42.89 -17.65
N LYS A 107 -14.10 -42.65 -16.34
CA LYS A 107 -13.03 -42.84 -15.35
C LYS A 107 -12.60 -44.30 -15.38
N HIS A 108 -11.40 -44.59 -15.89
CA HIS A 108 -10.81 -45.91 -15.73
C HIS A 108 -10.20 -46.03 -14.33
N SER A 109 -10.99 -46.58 -13.42
CA SER A 109 -10.52 -46.94 -12.10
C SER A 109 -9.86 -48.32 -12.14
N GLU A 110 -8.53 -48.38 -12.07
CA GLU A 110 -7.84 -49.65 -11.91
C GLU A 110 -7.92 -50.09 -10.45
N ARG A 111 -8.33 -51.34 -10.23
CA ARG A 111 -8.41 -51.92 -8.89
C ARG A 111 -7.02 -52.42 -8.49
N LYS A 112 -6.40 -51.74 -7.54
CA LYS A 112 -5.11 -52.14 -6.95
C LYS A 112 -5.35 -52.71 -5.56
N TRP A 113 -4.35 -53.41 -5.03
CA TRP A 113 -4.39 -53.89 -3.65
C TRP A 113 -3.29 -53.24 -2.81
N GLY A 114 -3.61 -53.06 -1.53
CA GLY A 114 -2.68 -52.63 -0.50
C GLY A 114 -2.57 -53.68 0.59
N ALA A 115 -1.36 -53.88 1.12
CA ALA A 115 -1.13 -54.73 2.28
C ALA A 115 -0.36 -53.98 3.35
N MET A 116 -0.62 -54.28 4.62
CA MET A 116 0.12 -53.79 5.77
C MET A 116 0.57 -54.96 6.64
N VAL A 117 1.85 -54.97 6.98
CA VAL A 117 2.48 -55.95 7.87
C VAL A 117 2.92 -55.25 9.14
N VAL A 118 2.33 -55.61 10.27
CA VAL A 118 2.66 -55.08 11.60
C VAL A 118 3.49 -56.11 12.36
N ILE A 119 4.76 -55.82 12.63
CA ILE A 119 5.74 -56.74 13.21
C ILE A 119 6.47 -56.14 14.40
N LYS A 120 6.98 -56.99 15.31
CA LYS A 120 7.77 -56.57 16.48
C LYS A 120 9.29 -56.67 16.32
N SER A 121 9.75 -57.38 15.28
CA SER A 121 11.17 -57.62 15.03
C SER A 121 11.43 -57.80 13.54
N LEU A 122 12.50 -57.17 13.04
CA LEU A 122 12.93 -57.28 11.64
C LEU A 122 13.38 -58.71 11.27
N GLN A 123 13.69 -59.57 12.25
CA GLN A 123 14.07 -60.98 11.99
C GLN A 123 12.99 -61.79 11.28
N PHE A 124 11.72 -61.39 11.43
CA PHE A 124 10.59 -62.10 10.82
C PHE A 124 10.11 -61.45 9.50
N LEU A 125 10.77 -60.39 9.05
CA LEU A 125 10.27 -59.53 7.96
C LEU A 125 10.06 -60.32 6.66
N GLU A 126 11.07 -61.08 6.20
CA GLU A 126 10.99 -61.88 4.97
C GLU A 126 9.85 -62.90 5.00
N THR A 127 9.71 -63.62 6.12
CA THR A 127 8.66 -64.64 6.30
C THR A 127 7.26 -64.04 6.28
N VAL A 128 7.07 -62.86 6.88
CA VAL A 128 5.75 -62.21 6.94
C VAL A 128 5.42 -61.48 5.64
N ILE A 129 6.40 -60.90 4.94
CA ILE A 129 6.20 -60.37 3.57
C ILE A 129 5.72 -61.48 2.65
N THR A 130 6.37 -62.66 2.68
CA THR A 130 5.95 -63.81 1.87
C THR A 130 4.52 -64.26 2.20
N ALA A 131 4.14 -64.24 3.47
CA ALA A 131 2.77 -64.57 3.90
C ALA A 131 1.75 -63.51 3.43
N ALA A 132 2.09 -62.22 3.50
CA ALA A 132 1.23 -61.14 3.05
C ALA A 132 0.99 -61.18 1.53
N LEU A 133 2.03 -61.47 0.74
CA LEU A 133 1.92 -61.62 -0.71
C LEU A 133 1.02 -62.80 -1.12
N ARG A 134 1.05 -63.91 -0.35
CA ARG A 134 0.13 -65.05 -0.56
C ARG A 134 -1.32 -64.67 -0.27
N GLU A 135 -1.58 -63.90 0.79
CA GLU A 135 -2.92 -63.45 1.14
C GLU A 135 -3.54 -62.56 0.04
N THR A 136 -2.73 -61.67 -0.55
CA THR A 136 -3.18 -60.74 -1.60
C THR A 136 -3.40 -61.42 -2.96
N THR A 137 -2.69 -62.52 -3.23
CA THR A 137 -2.77 -63.27 -4.51
C THR A 137 -3.89 -64.32 -4.53
N HIS A 138 -4.42 -64.72 -3.35
CA HIS A 138 -5.53 -65.68 -3.25
C HIS A 138 -6.89 -65.18 -3.79
N ASN A 139 -7.01 -63.90 -4.20
CA ASN A 139 -8.24 -63.34 -4.78
C ASN A 139 -8.23 -63.25 -6.31
N SER A 140 -7.16 -63.66 -7.01
CA SER A 140 -7.07 -63.58 -8.49
C SER A 140 -7.10 -64.93 -9.20
N ASP A 141 -7.91 -65.88 -8.71
CA ASP A 141 -8.28 -67.08 -9.47
C ASP A 141 -9.48 -66.73 -10.38
N ASP A 142 -9.25 -65.90 -11.40
CA ASP A 142 -10.06 -65.93 -12.62
C ASP A 142 -9.13 -66.27 -13.78
N VAL A 143 -9.40 -67.43 -14.38
CA VAL A 143 -8.61 -68.05 -15.44
C VAL A 143 -8.65 -67.18 -16.69
N MET A 144 -7.53 -66.56 -17.07
CA MET A 144 -7.37 -65.94 -18.39
C MET A 144 -6.75 -66.93 -19.40
N PRO A 145 -7.24 -67.01 -20.65
CA PRO A 145 -6.65 -67.84 -21.70
C PRO A 145 -5.31 -67.25 -22.16
N SER A 146 -4.40 -68.15 -22.53
CA SER A 146 -3.06 -67.89 -23.03
C SER A 146 -2.99 -66.83 -24.15
N GLY A 147 -2.04 -65.89 -24.03
CA GLY A 147 -1.53 -65.11 -25.15
C GLY A 147 -1.06 -63.71 -24.78
N SER A 148 0.24 -63.55 -24.55
CA SER A 148 1.06 -62.32 -24.64
C SER A 148 0.39 -60.95 -24.36
N ILE A 149 0.74 -60.36 -23.21
CA ILE A 149 1.36 -59.02 -22.99
C ILE A 149 1.77 -59.02 -21.50
N GLU A 150 2.88 -58.34 -21.14
CA GLU A 150 3.41 -58.21 -19.77
C GLU A 150 2.31 -57.85 -18.75
N PRO A 151 2.41 -58.28 -17.47
CA PRO A 151 1.38 -57.99 -16.48
C PRO A 151 1.22 -56.47 -16.28
N THR A 152 0.04 -55.97 -16.61
CA THR A 152 -0.43 -54.58 -16.42
C THR A 152 -0.55 -54.19 -14.94
N SER A 153 -0.15 -55.04 -13.99
CA SER A 153 -0.38 -54.84 -12.54
C SER A 153 0.77 -54.12 -11.82
N HIS A 154 1.40 -53.11 -12.41
CA HIS A 154 2.34 -52.26 -11.67
C HIS A 154 1.54 -51.23 -10.84
N GLY A 155 1.85 -51.04 -9.55
CA GLY A 155 1.20 -50.02 -8.70
C GLY A 155 0.68 -50.49 -7.33
N ASN A 156 0.89 -51.75 -6.94
CA ASN A 156 0.44 -52.23 -5.63
C ASN A 156 1.28 -51.62 -4.49
N LEU A 157 0.70 -51.51 -3.29
CA LEU A 157 1.30 -50.81 -2.15
C LEU A 157 1.52 -51.74 -0.96
N LEU A 158 2.74 -51.70 -0.38
CA LEU A 158 3.06 -52.45 0.84
C LEU A 158 3.42 -51.49 1.98
N HIS A 159 2.81 -51.68 3.15
CA HIS A 159 3.08 -50.94 4.38
C HIS A 159 3.75 -51.88 5.38
N ILE A 160 4.86 -51.48 5.98
CA ILE A 160 5.59 -52.27 6.98
C ILE A 160 5.64 -51.44 8.27
N ALA A 161 4.87 -51.83 9.27
CA ALA A 161 4.87 -51.18 10.58
C ALA A 161 5.71 -52.01 11.57
N LEU A 162 6.83 -51.44 12.02
CA LEU A 162 7.65 -52.00 13.08
C LEU A 162 7.24 -51.37 14.42
N VAL A 163 6.68 -52.19 15.30
CA VAL A 163 5.96 -51.76 16.51
C VAL A 163 6.54 -52.47 17.75
N GLY A 164 6.57 -51.80 18.90
CA GLY A 164 7.09 -52.37 20.15
C GLY A 164 8.43 -51.76 20.61
N VAL A 165 8.49 -51.42 21.90
CA VAL A 165 9.59 -50.67 22.54
C VAL A 165 10.74 -51.57 23.03
N ASN A 166 10.56 -52.89 23.13
CA ASN A 166 11.56 -53.76 23.77
C ASN A 166 12.09 -54.85 22.84
N ASN A 167 13.34 -54.70 22.39
CA ASN A 167 14.19 -55.83 21.99
C ASN A 167 15.69 -55.48 22.14
N GLN A 168 16.30 -56.02 23.22
CA GLN A 168 17.70 -56.44 23.40
C GLN A 168 18.87 -55.64 22.79
N MET A 169 18.78 -54.32 22.58
CA MET A 169 19.95 -53.44 22.38
C MET A 169 20.20 -52.43 23.52
N SER A 170 19.52 -52.60 24.66
CA SER A 170 19.66 -51.74 25.86
C SER A 170 21.02 -51.85 26.61
N LEU A 171 22.07 -52.42 26.01
CA LEU A 171 23.40 -52.51 26.63
C LEU A 171 24.36 -51.37 26.23
N LEU A 172 23.96 -50.46 25.34
CA LEU A 172 24.71 -49.25 25.00
C LEU A 172 23.89 -48.02 25.42
N GLN A 173 24.12 -47.54 26.64
CA GLN A 173 23.42 -46.40 27.25
C GLN A 173 23.80 -45.02 26.68
N ASP A 174 24.54 -44.94 25.56
CA ASP A 174 25.09 -43.67 25.03
C ASP A 174 24.63 -43.27 23.62
N SER A 175 23.80 -44.06 22.93
CA SER A 175 23.21 -43.66 21.65
C SER A 175 21.74 -43.27 21.83
N GLY A 176 21.37 -42.07 21.40
CA GLY A 176 19.99 -41.59 21.50
C GLY A 176 19.01 -42.47 20.70
N ASP A 177 17.73 -42.48 21.11
CA ASP A 177 16.62 -43.19 20.43
C ASP A 177 16.53 -42.88 18.91
N GLU A 178 16.93 -41.67 18.46
CA GLU A 178 17.02 -41.35 17.03
C GLU A 178 18.04 -42.22 16.27
N ASP A 179 19.20 -42.50 16.86
CA ASP A 179 20.22 -43.35 16.25
C ASP A 179 19.73 -44.80 16.14
N GLN A 180 18.93 -45.26 17.10
CA GLN A 180 18.35 -46.60 17.09
C GLN A 180 17.27 -46.75 16.01
N ALA A 181 16.38 -45.77 15.87
CA ALA A 181 15.37 -45.77 14.81
C ALA A 181 16.02 -45.68 13.41
N GLN A 182 17.04 -44.82 13.25
CA GLN A 182 17.79 -44.71 12.01
C GLN A 182 18.55 -46.00 11.65
N GLU A 183 19.10 -46.70 12.65
CA GLU A 183 19.75 -48.00 12.45
C GLU A 183 18.75 -49.08 12.04
N ARG A 184 17.54 -49.11 12.62
CA ARG A 184 16.46 -50.00 12.19
C ARG A 184 16.07 -49.74 10.72
N ILE A 185 16.01 -48.47 10.29
CA ILE A 185 15.77 -48.09 8.89
C ILE A 185 16.90 -48.58 7.99
N LYS A 186 18.17 -48.38 8.38
CA LYS A 186 19.32 -48.85 7.59
C LYS A 186 19.30 -50.36 7.40
N ARG A 187 18.95 -51.12 8.46
CA ARG A 187 18.80 -52.59 8.37
C ARG A 187 17.64 -52.99 7.48
N LEU A 188 16.49 -52.34 7.59
CA LEU A 188 15.34 -52.60 6.72
C LEU A 188 15.68 -52.28 5.25
N ALA A 189 16.31 -51.14 4.98
CA ALA A 189 16.75 -50.75 3.65
C ALA A 189 17.77 -51.73 3.08
N LYS A 190 18.61 -52.35 3.92
CA LYS A 190 19.51 -53.43 3.51
C LYS A 190 18.73 -54.67 3.07
N ILE A 191 17.75 -55.11 3.86
CA ILE A 191 16.89 -56.28 3.53
C ILE A 191 16.12 -56.02 2.22
N LEU A 192 15.57 -54.81 2.03
CA LEU A 192 14.87 -54.46 0.79
C LEU A 192 15.78 -54.41 -0.43
N ARG A 193 17.10 -54.25 -0.26
CA ARG A 193 18.09 -54.33 -1.36
C ARG A 193 18.51 -55.75 -1.71
N GLU A 194 18.18 -56.73 -0.88
CA GLU A 194 18.51 -58.13 -1.16
C GLU A 194 17.67 -58.65 -2.33
N GLN A 195 18.33 -59.34 -3.26
CA GLN A 195 17.79 -59.63 -4.58
C GLN A 195 16.58 -60.57 -4.53
N GLU A 196 16.53 -61.51 -3.58
CA GLU A 196 15.38 -62.43 -3.39
C GLU A 196 14.11 -61.69 -2.96
N VAL A 197 14.22 -60.75 -2.02
CA VAL A 197 13.07 -59.97 -1.51
C VAL A 197 12.60 -58.95 -2.55
N SER A 198 13.54 -58.24 -3.16
CA SER A 198 13.27 -57.25 -4.22
C SER A 198 12.57 -57.87 -5.44
N SER A 199 13.03 -59.03 -5.92
CA SER A 199 12.42 -59.74 -7.06
C SER A 199 11.02 -60.25 -6.71
N SER A 200 10.85 -60.89 -5.56
CA SER A 200 9.53 -61.39 -5.10
C SER A 200 8.48 -60.27 -4.98
N LEU A 201 8.87 -59.08 -4.52
CA LEU A 201 7.97 -57.93 -4.43
C LEU A 201 7.64 -57.34 -5.80
N ARG A 202 8.61 -57.31 -6.72
CA ARG A 202 8.41 -56.83 -8.10
C ARG A 202 7.50 -57.77 -8.89
N ASP A 203 7.65 -59.08 -8.73
CA ASP A 203 6.85 -60.09 -9.46
C ASP A 203 5.35 -59.98 -9.15
N VAL A 204 4.99 -59.47 -7.97
CA VAL A 204 3.59 -59.19 -7.58
C VAL A 204 3.21 -57.70 -7.81
N GLY A 205 4.05 -56.95 -8.51
CA GLY A 205 3.75 -55.58 -8.96
C GLY A 205 3.73 -54.52 -7.85
N VAL A 206 4.41 -54.74 -6.72
CA VAL A 206 4.55 -53.71 -5.67
C VAL A 206 5.37 -52.54 -6.21
N GLY A 207 4.79 -51.35 -6.25
CA GLY A 207 5.46 -50.15 -6.76
C GLY A 207 6.18 -49.37 -5.66
N VAL A 208 5.55 -49.26 -4.48
CA VAL A 208 6.05 -48.47 -3.36
C VAL A 208 5.85 -49.22 -2.03
N ILE A 209 6.87 -49.13 -1.17
CA ILE A 209 6.90 -49.71 0.16
C ILE A 209 6.97 -48.59 1.20
N SER A 210 5.93 -48.41 2.02
CA SER A 210 5.93 -47.51 3.18
C SER A 210 6.44 -48.25 4.40
N CYS A 211 7.33 -47.64 5.19
CA CYS A 211 7.87 -48.20 6.41
C CYS A 211 7.61 -47.26 7.59
N ILE A 212 6.84 -47.73 8.57
CA ILE A 212 6.44 -46.99 9.77
C ILE A 212 7.21 -47.59 10.95
N ILE A 213 7.96 -46.77 11.68
CA ILE A 213 8.71 -47.22 12.85
C ILE A 213 8.21 -46.46 14.06
N GLN A 214 7.61 -47.18 15.00
CA GLN A 214 7.22 -46.63 16.29
C GLN A 214 8.48 -46.32 17.11
N ARG A 215 8.50 -45.11 17.71
CA ARG A 215 9.54 -44.67 18.65
C ARG A 215 9.05 -44.80 20.09
N ASP A 216 9.93 -44.55 21.06
CA ASP A 216 9.62 -44.60 22.50
C ASP A 216 8.43 -43.71 22.90
N GLU A 217 7.79 -44.02 24.03
CA GLU A 217 6.54 -43.40 24.49
C GLU A 217 6.59 -41.85 24.44
N GLY A 218 5.63 -41.27 23.72
CA GLY A 218 5.48 -39.81 23.56
C GLY A 218 6.17 -39.20 22.34
N ARG A 219 6.93 -39.98 21.55
CA ARG A 219 7.54 -39.52 20.29
C ARG A 219 6.77 -39.97 19.06
N THR A 220 6.74 -39.14 18.03
CA THR A 220 6.06 -39.45 16.76
C THR A 220 6.80 -40.54 15.98
N PRO A 221 6.08 -41.44 15.28
CA PRO A 221 6.69 -42.48 14.45
C PRO A 221 7.51 -41.90 13.28
N MET A 222 8.58 -42.61 12.88
CA MET A 222 9.28 -42.31 11.62
C MET A 222 8.59 -43.00 10.45
N ARG A 223 8.56 -42.34 9.28
CA ARG A 223 8.08 -42.95 8.04
C ARG A 223 9.10 -42.76 6.94
N HIS A 224 9.45 -43.84 6.27
CA HIS A 224 10.33 -43.85 5.09
C HIS A 224 9.64 -44.65 4.01
N SER A 225 9.64 -44.14 2.79
CA SER A 225 9.05 -44.82 1.65
C SER A 225 10.13 -45.19 0.64
N PHE A 226 9.99 -46.35 0.03
CA PHE A 226 10.93 -46.88 -0.95
C PHE A 226 10.22 -47.18 -2.27
N TYR A 227 10.79 -46.73 -3.37
CA TYR A 227 10.26 -46.93 -4.73
C TYR A 227 11.14 -47.89 -5.51
N TRP A 228 10.56 -48.64 -6.44
CA TRP A 228 11.33 -49.49 -7.33
C TRP A 228 12.21 -48.66 -8.28
N SER A 229 13.53 -48.84 -8.22
CA SER A 229 14.46 -48.24 -9.19
C SER A 229 14.72 -49.19 -10.36
N SER A 230 14.21 -48.84 -11.54
CA SER A 230 14.44 -49.62 -12.77
C SER A 230 15.92 -49.66 -13.17
N GLU A 231 16.71 -48.63 -12.84
CA GLU A 231 18.15 -48.56 -13.12
C GLU A 231 18.98 -49.46 -12.21
N LYS A 232 18.62 -49.51 -10.91
CA LYS A 232 19.43 -50.19 -9.88
C LYS A 232 18.90 -51.59 -9.52
N HIS A 233 17.69 -51.94 -9.99
CA HIS A 233 17.00 -53.21 -9.73
C HIS A 233 16.78 -53.53 -8.24
N TYR A 234 16.54 -52.50 -7.42
CA TYR A 234 16.12 -52.65 -6.02
C TYR A 234 15.27 -51.45 -5.57
N TYR A 235 14.66 -51.54 -4.39
CA TYR A 235 13.89 -50.43 -3.81
C TYR A 235 14.79 -49.35 -3.17
N GLU A 236 14.73 -48.12 -3.68
CA GLU A 236 15.48 -46.97 -3.18
C GLU A 236 14.58 -46.04 -2.36
N GLU A 237 15.13 -45.38 -1.34
CA GLU A 237 14.37 -44.43 -0.52
C GLU A 237 13.97 -43.22 -1.38
N GLU A 238 12.70 -42.81 -1.33
CA GLU A 238 12.20 -41.57 -1.94
C GLU A 238 12.24 -40.43 -0.91
N PRO A 239 13.16 -39.46 -1.03
CA PRO A 239 13.29 -38.37 -0.05
C PRO A 239 12.05 -37.47 0.05
N LEU A 240 11.25 -37.34 -1.02
CA LEU A 240 10.01 -36.54 -1.02
C LEU A 240 8.91 -37.16 -0.14
N LEU A 241 8.96 -38.47 0.10
CA LEU A 241 7.99 -39.22 0.89
C LEU A 241 8.45 -39.44 2.33
N ARG A 242 9.52 -38.77 2.78
CA ARG A 242 9.97 -38.87 4.16
C ARG A 242 8.91 -38.29 5.11
N HIS A 243 8.54 -39.04 6.14
CA HIS A 243 7.46 -38.72 7.08
C HIS A 243 6.06 -38.56 6.45
N LEU A 244 5.87 -39.00 5.21
CA LEU A 244 4.59 -38.96 4.48
C LEU A 244 4.20 -40.36 4.02
N GLU A 245 2.91 -40.67 4.05
CA GLU A 245 2.39 -41.93 3.51
C GLU A 245 2.23 -41.85 1.98
N PRO A 246 2.70 -42.85 1.20
CA PRO A 246 2.68 -42.80 -0.26
C PRO A 246 1.34 -42.45 -0.91
N PRO A 247 0.16 -42.95 -0.44
CA PRO A 247 -1.12 -42.60 -1.05
C PRO A 247 -1.42 -41.10 -1.06
N LEU A 248 -0.83 -40.34 -0.12
CA LEU A 248 -1.05 -38.91 0.00
C LEU A 248 -0.27 -38.09 -1.05
N SER A 249 0.76 -38.69 -1.67
CA SER A 249 1.65 -38.00 -2.60
C SER A 249 0.95 -37.48 -3.86
N ILE A 250 -0.07 -38.22 -4.33
CA ILE A 250 -0.91 -37.86 -5.49
C ILE A 250 -1.69 -36.58 -5.18
N TYR A 251 -2.38 -36.54 -4.02
CA TYR A 251 -3.17 -35.37 -3.62
C TYR A 251 -2.31 -34.13 -3.38
N LEU A 252 -1.09 -34.32 -2.84
CA LEU A 252 -0.12 -33.26 -2.60
C LEU A 252 0.64 -32.84 -3.87
N GLU A 253 0.41 -33.52 -4.99
CA GLU A 253 1.03 -33.27 -6.30
C GLU A 253 2.56 -33.21 -6.24
N LEU A 254 3.18 -34.12 -5.48
CA LEU A 254 4.62 -34.10 -5.24
C LEU A 254 5.45 -34.31 -6.50
N ASP A 255 4.88 -34.92 -7.54
CA ASP A 255 5.52 -35.07 -8.85
C ASP A 255 5.91 -33.74 -9.47
N LYS A 256 5.17 -32.66 -9.18
CA LYS A 256 5.51 -31.32 -9.64
C LYS A 256 6.82 -30.78 -9.05
N LEU A 257 7.29 -31.38 -7.95
CA LEU A 257 8.53 -31.00 -7.26
C LEU A 257 9.73 -31.86 -7.67
N LYS A 258 9.52 -32.98 -8.40
CA LYS A 258 10.61 -33.90 -8.82
C LYS A 258 11.64 -33.25 -9.73
N GLY A 259 11.31 -32.13 -10.40
CA GLY A 259 12.24 -31.38 -11.24
C GLY A 259 13.36 -30.65 -10.49
N TYR A 260 13.33 -30.61 -9.16
CA TYR A 260 14.35 -29.93 -8.33
C TYR A 260 15.41 -30.88 -7.81
N GLU A 261 16.66 -30.65 -8.19
CA GLU A 261 17.81 -31.32 -7.59
C GLU A 261 17.98 -30.89 -6.12
N ASN A 262 18.22 -31.85 -5.21
CA ASN A 262 18.48 -31.62 -3.78
C ASN A 262 17.32 -31.04 -2.94
N ILE A 263 16.07 -31.28 -3.32
CA ILE A 263 14.91 -30.95 -2.47
C ILE A 263 14.97 -31.72 -1.13
N LYS A 264 14.67 -31.05 -0.02
CA LYS A 264 14.73 -31.62 1.33
C LYS A 264 13.43 -31.45 2.07
N TYR A 265 12.91 -32.55 2.61
CA TYR A 265 11.82 -32.52 3.56
C TYR A 265 12.23 -31.80 4.85
N THR A 266 11.35 -30.94 5.35
CA THR A 266 11.49 -30.21 6.61
C THR A 266 10.33 -30.63 7.53
N PRO A 267 10.59 -31.10 8.76
CA PRO A 267 9.53 -31.55 9.65
C PRO A 267 8.64 -30.38 10.12
N SER A 268 7.33 -30.63 10.21
CA SER A 268 6.32 -29.70 10.75
C SER A 268 5.80 -30.17 12.11
N ARG A 269 5.36 -29.25 12.98
CA ARG A 269 4.60 -29.61 14.19
C ARG A 269 3.19 -30.01 13.83
N ASP A 270 2.55 -29.26 12.94
CA ASP A 270 1.29 -29.68 12.33
C ASP A 270 1.56 -30.67 11.20
N ARG A 271 1.40 -31.97 11.50
CA ARG A 271 1.63 -33.05 10.55
C ARG A 271 0.66 -33.07 9.36
N GLN A 272 -0.34 -32.19 9.31
CA GLN A 272 -1.13 -31.96 8.10
C GLN A 272 -0.37 -31.15 7.03
N TRP A 273 0.68 -30.42 7.43
CA TRP A 273 1.56 -29.67 6.53
C TRP A 273 2.86 -30.41 6.26
N HIS A 274 3.21 -30.53 4.99
CA HIS A 274 4.46 -31.11 4.51
C HIS A 274 5.30 -30.02 3.85
N LEU A 275 6.47 -29.73 4.43
CA LEU A 275 7.34 -28.65 4.01
C LEU A 275 8.53 -29.21 3.22
N TYR A 276 8.74 -28.67 2.03
CA TYR A 276 9.84 -29.04 1.15
C TYR A 276 10.68 -27.82 0.82
N LYS A 277 11.98 -27.91 1.12
CA LYS A 277 12.94 -26.83 0.91
C LYS A 277 13.83 -27.14 -0.30
N VAL A 278 14.03 -26.14 -1.16
CA VAL A 278 15.01 -26.18 -2.24
C VAL A 278 15.78 -24.85 -2.34
N VAL A 279 17.02 -24.91 -2.82
CA VAL A 279 17.82 -23.72 -3.13
C VAL A 279 17.96 -23.61 -4.65
N ASP A 280 17.28 -22.63 -5.23
CA ASP A 280 17.34 -22.32 -6.67
C ASP A 280 18.54 -21.40 -6.97
N LYS A 281 19.10 -21.45 -8.18
CA LYS A 281 20.21 -20.55 -8.56
C LYS A 281 19.68 -19.17 -8.97
N PRO A 282 20.25 -18.04 -8.51
CA PRO A 282 21.41 -17.90 -7.64
C PRO A 282 21.01 -17.84 -6.15
N SER A 283 21.17 -18.97 -5.43
CA SER A 283 20.96 -19.13 -3.99
C SER A 283 19.65 -18.57 -3.41
N ILE A 284 18.52 -18.73 -4.11
CA ILE A 284 17.19 -18.37 -3.61
C ILE A 284 16.60 -19.54 -2.86
N GLN A 285 16.29 -19.37 -1.58
CA GLN A 285 15.69 -20.40 -0.76
C GLN A 285 14.17 -20.45 -0.96
N ARG A 286 13.68 -21.47 -1.69
CA ARG A 286 12.25 -21.71 -1.89
C ARG A 286 11.73 -22.74 -0.89
N MET A 287 10.50 -22.53 -0.43
CA MET A 287 9.79 -23.48 0.42
C MET A 287 8.41 -23.78 -0.17
N PHE A 288 8.13 -25.06 -0.38
CA PHE A 288 6.83 -25.54 -0.82
C PHE A 288 6.13 -26.19 0.36
N LEU A 289 4.96 -25.68 0.71
CA LEU A 289 4.12 -26.20 1.76
C LEU A 289 2.94 -26.89 1.07
N ARG A 290 2.68 -28.15 1.42
CA ARG A 290 1.57 -28.94 0.86
C ARG A 290 0.70 -29.48 2.00
N ALA A 291 -0.62 -29.37 1.88
CA ALA A 291 -1.56 -29.91 2.86
C ALA A 291 -2.83 -30.49 2.22
N LEU A 292 -3.43 -31.48 2.89
CA LEU A 292 -4.79 -31.93 2.64
C LEU A 292 -5.74 -31.27 3.64
N VAL A 293 -6.80 -30.65 3.15
CA VAL A 293 -7.84 -30.03 3.99
C VAL A 293 -9.01 -31.00 4.12
N ARG A 294 -9.14 -31.59 5.31
CA ARG A 294 -10.27 -32.44 5.70
C ARG A 294 -11.35 -31.61 6.39
N GLN A 295 -12.61 -31.78 5.97
CA GLN A 295 -13.77 -31.05 6.48
C GLN A 295 -14.74 -32.02 7.17
N THR A 296 -15.30 -31.62 8.31
CA THR A 296 -16.26 -32.44 9.06
C THR A 296 -17.67 -32.36 8.44
N LEU A 297 -18.48 -33.39 8.68
CA LEU A 297 -19.86 -33.49 8.18
C LEU A 297 -20.88 -32.73 9.05
N SER A 298 -20.54 -32.40 10.31
CA SER A 298 -21.40 -31.65 11.22
C SER A 298 -20.71 -30.38 11.73
N ASP A 299 -21.47 -29.28 11.76
CA ASP A 299 -21.03 -27.95 12.23
C ASP A 299 -21.05 -27.85 13.77
N GLU A 300 -21.60 -28.87 14.47
CA GLU A 300 -21.92 -28.80 15.91
C GLU A 300 -20.91 -29.53 16.84
N GLY A 301 -19.93 -30.26 16.31
CA GLY A 301 -19.20 -31.28 17.08
C GLY A 301 -17.97 -30.84 17.90
N PHE A 302 -17.37 -29.67 17.67
CA PHE A 302 -16.11 -29.27 18.32
C PHE A 302 -16.12 -27.83 18.89
N ALA A 303 -17.25 -27.38 19.42
CA ALA A 303 -17.36 -26.09 20.12
C ALA A 303 -16.65 -26.05 21.50
N GLY A 304 -15.90 -27.10 21.88
CA GLY A 304 -15.40 -27.30 23.26
C GLY A 304 -13.92 -27.03 23.52
N ILE A 305 -13.09 -26.80 22.50
CA ILE A 305 -11.64 -26.55 22.68
C ILE A 305 -11.18 -25.39 21.79
N GLU A 306 -11.83 -24.24 21.93
CA GLU A 306 -11.26 -22.97 21.45
C GLU A 306 -10.51 -22.30 22.60
N LEU A 307 -9.19 -22.49 22.65
CA LEU A 307 -8.32 -21.73 23.54
C LEU A 307 -8.17 -20.31 22.95
N GLY A 308 -9.11 -19.43 23.31
CA GLY A 308 -8.96 -17.97 23.30
C GLY A 308 -8.45 -17.32 22.01
N THR A 309 -9.29 -17.22 20.98
CA THR A 309 -9.26 -16.08 20.04
C THR A 309 -10.56 -16.03 19.20
N VAL A 310 -11.31 -14.95 19.40
CA VAL A 310 -12.39 -14.40 18.53
C VAL A 310 -13.45 -15.38 18.01
N ARG A 311 -14.54 -15.54 18.76
CA ARG A 311 -15.86 -15.92 18.21
C ARG A 311 -16.32 -14.86 17.19
N THR A 312 -15.98 -15.05 15.92
CA THR A 312 -16.60 -14.32 14.80
C THR A 312 -17.63 -15.22 14.14
N LYS A 313 -18.91 -15.06 14.53
CA LYS A 313 -20.02 -15.36 13.62
C LYS A 313 -20.00 -14.29 12.52
N GLY A 314 -19.01 -14.38 11.62
CA GLY A 314 -18.77 -13.44 10.53
C GLY A 314 -19.31 -13.95 9.19
N PRO A 315 -19.29 -13.08 8.15
CA PRO A 315 -19.95 -13.28 6.85
C PRO A 315 -19.22 -14.24 5.88
N ILE A 316 -18.37 -15.15 6.38
CA ILE A 316 -17.47 -15.99 5.57
C ILE A 316 -18.10 -17.36 5.32
N SER A 317 -17.93 -17.91 4.10
CA SER A 317 -18.42 -19.25 3.73
C SER A 317 -17.74 -20.38 4.53
N PHE A 318 -18.35 -21.57 4.54
CA PHE A 318 -17.78 -22.74 5.22
C PHE A 318 -16.41 -23.13 4.62
N THR A 319 -16.31 -23.08 3.29
CA THR A 319 -15.08 -23.39 2.57
C THR A 319 -13.99 -22.36 2.85
N SER A 320 -14.28 -21.05 2.81
CA SER A 320 -13.25 -20.03 3.09
C SER A 320 -12.74 -20.14 4.53
N ARG A 321 -13.60 -20.46 5.50
CA ARG A 321 -13.17 -20.68 6.90
C ARG A 321 -12.21 -21.85 7.04
N SER A 322 -12.48 -22.94 6.32
CA SER A 322 -11.62 -24.14 6.31
C SER A 322 -10.26 -23.86 5.68
N ILE A 323 -10.23 -23.16 4.54
CA ILE A 323 -8.99 -22.76 3.85
C ILE A 323 -8.19 -21.80 4.73
N LEU A 324 -8.83 -20.75 5.25
CA LEU A 324 -8.18 -19.74 6.09
C LEU A 324 -7.53 -20.39 7.32
N ARG A 325 -8.22 -21.29 8.03
CA ARG A 325 -7.66 -22.02 9.17
C ARG A 325 -6.40 -22.79 8.80
N SER A 326 -6.41 -23.50 7.66
CA SER A 326 -5.25 -24.28 7.22
C SER A 326 -4.07 -23.38 6.81
N LEU A 327 -4.33 -22.29 6.09
CA LEU A 327 -3.32 -21.28 5.74
C LEU A 327 -2.72 -20.61 6.99
N THR A 328 -3.55 -20.32 8.01
CA THR A 328 -3.09 -19.78 9.29
C THR A 328 -2.11 -20.73 9.98
N ALA A 329 -2.43 -22.04 10.04
CA ALA A 329 -1.50 -23.04 10.58
C ALA A 329 -0.18 -23.10 9.78
N ALA A 330 -0.24 -22.99 8.45
CA ALA A 330 0.95 -22.94 7.60
C ALA A 330 1.85 -21.73 7.93
N MET A 331 1.24 -20.58 8.15
CA MET A 331 1.95 -19.34 8.51
C MET A 331 2.60 -19.44 9.89
N GLU A 332 1.95 -20.10 10.86
CA GLU A 332 2.53 -20.36 12.19
C GLU A 332 3.78 -21.24 12.09
N GLU A 333 3.77 -22.26 11.22
CA GLU A 333 4.95 -23.09 10.95
C GLU A 333 6.10 -22.30 10.32
N LEU A 334 5.79 -21.34 9.43
CA LEU A 334 6.79 -20.43 8.86
C LEU A 334 7.36 -19.45 9.90
N GLU A 335 6.52 -18.93 10.79
CA GLU A 335 6.91 -18.01 11.86
C GLU A 335 7.87 -18.66 12.85
N LEU A 336 7.58 -19.88 13.29
CA LEU A 336 8.44 -20.63 14.20
C LEU A 336 9.84 -20.85 13.63
N ASN A 337 9.92 -21.07 12.32
CA ASN A 337 11.17 -21.29 11.60
C ASN A 337 11.88 -19.99 11.17
N SER A 338 11.27 -18.83 11.39
CA SER A 338 11.76 -17.53 10.90
C SER A 338 13.06 -17.06 11.54
N HIS A 339 13.36 -17.49 12.77
CA HIS A 339 14.57 -17.12 13.52
C HIS A 339 15.83 -17.85 13.03
N SER A 340 15.67 -19.00 12.36
CA SER A 340 16.80 -19.71 11.76
C SER A 340 17.06 -19.16 10.36
N ALA A 341 18.20 -18.50 10.16
CA ALA A 341 18.62 -18.03 8.84
C ALA A 341 18.68 -19.17 7.80
N SER A 342 18.89 -20.41 8.26
CA SER A 342 18.84 -21.59 7.40
C SER A 342 17.42 -22.02 7.00
N MET A 343 16.36 -21.59 7.69
CA MET A 343 14.99 -22.06 7.43
C MET A 343 14.03 -20.96 6.93
N LYS A 344 14.36 -19.68 7.11
CA LYS A 344 13.55 -18.58 6.55
C LYS A 344 13.47 -18.66 5.02
N PRO A 345 12.27 -18.81 4.41
CA PRO A 345 12.14 -18.84 2.97
C PRO A 345 12.32 -17.45 2.36
N ASP A 346 12.98 -17.37 1.21
CA ASP A 346 12.91 -16.20 0.33
C ASP A 346 11.59 -16.18 -0.46
N HIS A 347 11.07 -17.36 -0.80
CA HIS A 347 9.84 -17.53 -1.54
C HIS A 347 9.11 -18.79 -1.05
N ALA A 348 7.96 -18.61 -0.42
CA ALA A 348 7.07 -19.68 0.00
C ALA A 348 5.88 -19.82 -0.96
N HIS A 349 5.56 -21.08 -1.30
CA HIS A 349 4.40 -21.48 -2.09
C HIS A 349 3.57 -22.47 -1.29
N MET A 350 2.28 -22.17 -1.07
CA MET A 350 1.35 -23.04 -0.34
C MET A 350 0.38 -23.71 -1.29
N TYR A 351 0.14 -25.01 -1.14
CA TYR A 351 -0.88 -25.71 -1.90
C TYR A 351 -1.75 -26.56 -1.00
N LEU A 352 -3.06 -26.48 -1.23
CA LEU A 352 -4.09 -27.14 -0.45
C LEU A 352 -5.00 -27.94 -1.38
N TYR A 353 -5.25 -29.19 -1.00
CA TYR A 353 -6.24 -30.04 -1.64
C TYR A 353 -7.45 -30.23 -0.71
N ILE A 354 -8.64 -29.79 -1.12
CA ILE A 354 -9.87 -30.03 -0.37
C ILE A 354 -10.40 -31.41 -0.72
N VAL A 355 -10.41 -32.32 0.26
CA VAL A 355 -10.77 -33.73 0.04
C VAL A 355 -12.27 -33.92 -0.17
N ARG A 356 -13.10 -33.12 0.50
CA ARG A 356 -14.57 -33.18 0.39
C ARG A 356 -15.03 -32.47 -0.88
N GLU A 357 -15.96 -33.08 -1.61
CA GLU A 357 -16.68 -32.41 -2.71
C GLU A 357 -17.49 -31.22 -2.18
N GLN A 358 -17.40 -30.08 -2.86
CA GLN A 358 -18.06 -28.84 -2.46
C GLN A 358 -19.33 -28.64 -3.29
N HIS A 359 -20.43 -28.26 -2.63
CA HIS A 359 -21.59 -27.71 -3.32
C HIS A 359 -21.47 -26.19 -3.43
N ILE A 360 -22.18 -25.57 -4.39
CA ILE A 360 -22.16 -24.10 -4.58
C ILE A 360 -22.52 -23.36 -3.28
N GLN A 361 -23.43 -23.93 -2.48
CA GLN A 361 -23.83 -23.38 -1.18
C GLN A 361 -22.72 -23.40 -0.13
N ASP A 362 -21.74 -24.31 -0.23
CA ASP A 362 -20.59 -24.35 0.70
C ASP A 362 -19.62 -23.17 0.46
N LEU A 363 -19.59 -22.66 -0.79
CA LEU A 363 -18.72 -21.59 -1.26
C LEU A 363 -19.26 -20.18 -0.98
N VAL A 364 -20.54 -20.06 -0.63
CA VAL A 364 -21.23 -18.77 -0.44
C VAL A 364 -21.65 -18.61 1.03
N PRO A 365 -21.64 -17.39 1.60
CA PRO A 365 -22.15 -17.17 2.95
C PRO A 365 -23.64 -17.48 3.08
N TYR A 366 -24.07 -18.03 4.23
CA TYR A 366 -25.43 -18.53 4.48
C TYR A 366 -26.58 -17.54 4.18
N TYR A 367 -26.32 -16.23 4.20
CA TYR A 367 -27.33 -15.18 3.95
C TYR A 367 -27.43 -14.74 2.49
N LYS A 368 -26.52 -15.14 1.60
CA LYS A 368 -26.58 -14.87 0.16
C LYS A 368 -27.23 -16.08 -0.55
N GLN A 369 -28.50 -15.94 -0.97
CA GLN A 369 -29.11 -16.88 -1.93
C GLN A 369 -28.63 -16.54 -3.34
N VAL A 370 -28.14 -17.54 -4.08
CA VAL A 370 -27.75 -17.41 -5.48
C VAL A 370 -28.72 -18.26 -6.31
N ASP A 371 -29.60 -17.62 -7.06
CA ASP A 371 -30.38 -18.29 -8.11
C ASP A 371 -29.48 -18.41 -9.35
N THR A 372 -29.08 -19.62 -9.70
CA THR A 372 -28.26 -19.91 -10.87
C THR A 372 -29.12 -20.32 -12.06
N ASP A 373 -28.97 -19.64 -13.19
CA ASP A 373 -29.47 -20.10 -14.49
C ASP A 373 -28.48 -21.12 -15.07
N ASP A 374 -28.97 -22.26 -15.59
CA ASP A 374 -28.16 -23.42 -16.01
C ASP A 374 -27.12 -23.06 -17.10
N GLN A 375 -27.34 -21.97 -17.84
CA GLN A 375 -26.45 -21.49 -18.91
C GLN A 375 -25.30 -20.57 -18.44
N GLN A 376 -25.36 -20.02 -17.22
CA GLN A 376 -24.34 -19.09 -16.67
C GLN A 376 -23.67 -19.60 -15.39
N GLU A 377 -23.91 -20.87 -15.05
CA GLU A 377 -23.44 -21.48 -13.81
C GLU A 377 -21.90 -21.45 -13.68
N GLU A 378 -21.17 -21.73 -14.76
CA GLU A 378 -19.70 -21.74 -14.76
C GLU A 378 -19.09 -20.34 -14.49
N ALA A 379 -19.65 -19.30 -15.11
CA ALA A 379 -19.24 -17.91 -14.85
C ALA A 379 -19.55 -17.48 -13.42
N THR A 380 -20.68 -17.95 -12.88
CA THR A 380 -21.09 -17.69 -11.50
C THR A 380 -20.13 -18.33 -10.50
N VAL A 381 -19.75 -19.60 -10.71
CA VAL A 381 -18.77 -20.30 -9.85
C VAL A 381 -17.39 -19.66 -9.93
N HIS A 382 -16.94 -19.25 -11.13
CA HIS A 382 -15.69 -18.48 -11.28
C HIS A 382 -15.70 -17.23 -10.40
N MET A 383 -16.76 -16.41 -10.49
CA MET A 383 -16.89 -15.18 -9.72
C MET A 383 -16.90 -15.44 -8.21
N ILE A 384 -17.62 -16.47 -7.74
CA ILE A 384 -17.67 -16.86 -6.32
C ILE A 384 -16.28 -17.25 -5.82
N LEU A 385 -15.55 -18.09 -6.56
CA LEU A 385 -14.19 -18.51 -6.19
C LEU A 385 -13.21 -17.33 -6.18
N GLU A 386 -13.37 -16.39 -7.11
CA GLU A 386 -12.57 -15.17 -7.18
C GLU A 386 -12.84 -14.22 -6.00
N GLU A 387 -14.11 -14.03 -5.61
CA GLU A 387 -14.52 -13.25 -4.43
C GLU A 387 -14.00 -13.91 -3.14
N LEU A 388 -14.15 -15.23 -3.02
CA LEU A 388 -13.66 -16.02 -1.89
C LEU A 388 -12.14 -15.88 -1.72
N ALA A 389 -11.38 -15.96 -2.81
CA ALA A 389 -9.92 -15.81 -2.78
C ALA A 389 -9.50 -14.41 -2.32
N ARG A 390 -10.17 -13.36 -2.81
CA ARG A 390 -9.92 -11.98 -2.39
C ARG A 390 -10.30 -11.74 -0.92
N GLU A 391 -11.40 -12.33 -0.45
CA GLU A 391 -11.82 -12.27 0.95
C GLU A 391 -10.73 -12.88 1.85
N ILE A 392 -10.25 -14.09 1.54
CA ILE A 392 -9.16 -14.74 2.29
C ILE A 392 -7.89 -13.88 2.27
N HIS A 393 -7.51 -13.35 1.10
CA HIS A 393 -6.33 -12.48 0.98
C HIS A 393 -6.47 -11.19 1.79
N SER A 394 -7.66 -10.57 1.84
CA SER A 394 -7.89 -9.39 2.67
C SER A 394 -7.68 -9.65 4.17
N LEU A 395 -7.92 -10.89 4.63
CA LEU A 395 -7.77 -11.29 6.03
C LEU A 395 -6.34 -11.72 6.40
N ALA A 396 -5.59 -12.29 5.46
CA ALA A 396 -4.30 -12.94 5.74
C ALA A 396 -3.11 -12.46 4.89
N GLY A 397 -3.34 -11.67 3.83
CA GLY A 397 -2.36 -11.28 2.81
C GLY A 397 -1.15 -10.54 3.38
N VAL A 398 -1.34 -9.67 4.37
CA VAL A 398 -0.25 -8.94 5.04
C VAL A 398 0.68 -9.89 5.78
N ARG A 399 0.10 -10.86 6.51
CA ARG A 399 0.87 -11.87 7.24
C ARG A 399 1.59 -12.78 6.27
N MET A 400 0.92 -13.22 5.20
CA MET A 400 1.52 -13.98 4.10
C MET A 400 2.74 -13.24 3.52
N HIS A 401 2.60 -11.95 3.21
CA HIS A 401 3.67 -11.15 2.62
C HIS A 401 4.88 -11.01 3.56
N ARG A 402 4.66 -10.77 4.85
CA ARG A 402 5.74 -10.73 5.87
C ARG A 402 6.51 -12.05 5.99
N LEU A 403 5.85 -13.17 5.72
CA LEU A 403 6.42 -14.52 5.76
C LEU A 403 6.95 -14.99 4.40
N ASN A 404 7.05 -14.09 3.42
CA ASN A 404 7.46 -14.37 2.05
C ASN A 404 6.60 -15.42 1.33
N VAL A 405 5.33 -15.56 1.73
CA VAL A 405 4.33 -16.37 1.01
C VAL A 405 3.89 -15.57 -0.21
N CYS A 406 4.46 -15.93 -1.35
CA CYS A 406 4.30 -15.23 -2.63
C CYS A 406 3.13 -15.79 -3.44
N GLU A 407 2.78 -17.05 -3.22
CA GLU A 407 1.71 -17.71 -3.96
C GLU A 407 1.06 -18.78 -3.10
N TRP A 408 -0.27 -18.89 -3.20
CA TRP A 408 -1.00 -20.01 -2.64
C TRP A 408 -2.05 -20.52 -3.63
N GLU A 409 -2.31 -21.81 -3.56
CA GLU A 409 -3.07 -22.55 -4.53
C GLU A 409 -4.05 -23.50 -3.84
N VAL A 410 -5.31 -23.51 -4.29
CA VAL A 410 -6.34 -24.43 -3.79
C VAL A 410 -6.90 -25.24 -4.93
N LYS A 411 -6.94 -26.56 -4.76
CA LYS A 411 -7.67 -27.50 -5.60
C LYS A 411 -8.90 -28.00 -4.87
N LEU A 412 -10.06 -27.96 -5.54
CA LEU A 412 -11.33 -28.46 -5.01
C LEU A 412 -12.18 -29.06 -6.13
N TRP A 413 -13.10 -29.95 -5.77
CA TRP A 413 -14.11 -30.50 -6.66
C TRP A 413 -15.44 -29.81 -6.39
N VAL A 414 -16.08 -29.25 -7.43
CA VAL A 414 -17.44 -28.69 -7.34
C VAL A 414 -18.42 -29.72 -7.87
N SER A 415 -19.36 -30.13 -7.02
CA SER A 415 -20.45 -31.05 -7.37
C SER A 415 -21.70 -30.24 -7.72
N SER A 416 -22.05 -30.22 -9.01
CA SER A 416 -23.28 -29.59 -9.53
C SER A 416 -23.93 -30.45 -10.61
N SER A 417 -25.23 -30.21 -10.86
CA SER A 417 -25.98 -30.83 -11.96
C SER A 417 -25.71 -30.19 -13.33
N GLY A 418 -25.17 -28.97 -13.39
CA GLY A 418 -24.91 -28.25 -14.63
C GLY A 418 -23.44 -28.23 -15.08
N GLN A 419 -23.07 -27.24 -15.89
CA GLN A 419 -21.76 -27.16 -16.55
C GLN A 419 -20.59 -26.91 -15.59
N ALA A 420 -20.87 -26.44 -14.37
CA ALA A 420 -19.83 -26.14 -13.38
C ALA A 420 -19.24 -27.39 -12.68
N ASN A 421 -19.81 -28.58 -12.89
CA ASN A 421 -19.34 -29.82 -12.27
C ASN A 421 -17.89 -30.15 -12.68
N GLY A 422 -17.03 -30.47 -11.72
CA GLY A 422 -15.65 -30.91 -11.98
C GLY A 422 -14.60 -30.29 -11.07
N SER A 423 -13.33 -30.41 -11.47
CA SER A 423 -12.20 -29.90 -10.68
C SER A 423 -11.86 -28.45 -11.02
N TRP A 424 -11.77 -27.65 -9.96
CA TRP A 424 -11.45 -26.24 -10.01
C TRP A 424 -10.16 -25.96 -9.24
N ARG A 425 -9.39 -25.00 -9.75
CA ARG A 425 -8.14 -24.55 -9.16
C ARG A 425 -8.11 -23.05 -9.05
N VAL A 426 -7.77 -22.56 -7.87
CA VAL A 426 -7.62 -21.13 -7.57
C VAL A 426 -6.17 -20.87 -7.23
N VAL A 427 -5.50 -20.07 -8.05
CA VAL A 427 -4.11 -19.65 -7.84
C VAL A 427 -4.11 -18.17 -7.48
N VAL A 428 -3.52 -17.85 -6.33
CA VAL A 428 -3.45 -16.50 -5.81
C VAL A 428 -1.99 -16.10 -5.65
N THR A 429 -1.56 -15.17 -6.47
CA THR A 429 -0.24 -14.55 -6.32
C THR A 429 -0.37 -13.32 -5.41
N ASN A 430 0.36 -13.35 -4.30
CA ASN A 430 0.45 -12.27 -3.34
C ASN A 430 1.47 -11.24 -3.82
N VAL A 431 1.00 -10.20 -4.52
CA VAL A 431 1.87 -9.20 -5.15
C VAL A 431 2.42 -8.24 -4.10
N THR A 432 1.54 -7.72 -3.25
CA THR A 432 1.89 -6.96 -2.04
C THR A 432 1.06 -7.49 -0.86
N GLY A 433 1.34 -7.04 0.37
CA GLY A 433 0.53 -7.44 1.53
C GLY A 433 -0.99 -7.19 1.41
N HIS A 434 -1.40 -6.25 0.56
CA HIS A 434 -2.80 -5.85 0.39
C HIS A 434 -3.33 -6.02 -1.04
N THR A 435 -2.49 -6.42 -1.99
CA THR A 435 -2.88 -6.62 -3.39
C THR A 435 -2.52 -8.02 -3.85
N CYS A 436 -3.44 -8.66 -4.58
CA CYS A 436 -3.23 -9.98 -5.15
C CYS A 436 -3.78 -10.06 -6.56
N THR A 437 -3.25 -11.02 -7.32
CA THR A 437 -3.87 -11.47 -8.58
C THR A 437 -4.47 -12.85 -8.34
N VAL A 438 -5.75 -12.99 -8.64
CA VAL A 438 -6.48 -14.25 -8.54
C VAL A 438 -6.71 -14.80 -9.93
N GLN A 439 -6.39 -16.07 -10.12
CA GLN A 439 -6.60 -16.79 -11.37
C GLN A 439 -7.35 -18.08 -11.06
N VAL A 440 -8.51 -18.23 -11.69
CA VAL A 440 -9.37 -19.40 -11.54
C VAL A 440 -9.30 -20.24 -12.81
N TYR A 441 -8.98 -21.51 -12.66
CA TYR A 441 -8.85 -22.49 -13.73
C TYR A 441 -9.76 -23.69 -13.50
N ARG A 442 -10.21 -24.31 -14.58
CA ARG A 442 -10.76 -25.66 -14.58
C ARG A 442 -9.72 -26.65 -15.10
N GLU A 443 -9.70 -27.84 -14.54
CA GLU A 443 -8.91 -28.94 -15.10
C GLU A 443 -9.78 -29.64 -16.16
N LEU A 444 -9.44 -29.49 -17.45
CA LEU A 444 -10.15 -30.09 -18.59
C LEU A 444 -9.17 -30.88 -19.46
N GLU A 445 -9.67 -31.91 -20.15
CA GLU A 445 -8.85 -32.65 -21.12
C GLU A 445 -8.65 -31.83 -22.41
N ASP A 446 -7.41 -31.70 -22.86
CA ASP A 446 -7.10 -31.10 -24.16
C ASP A 446 -7.48 -32.04 -25.31
N SER A 447 -8.27 -31.53 -26.25
CA SER A 447 -8.85 -32.33 -27.35
C SER A 447 -7.80 -32.89 -28.32
N HIS A 448 -6.58 -32.35 -28.33
CA HIS A 448 -5.51 -32.73 -29.25
C HIS A 448 -4.43 -33.57 -28.56
N LEU A 449 -4.10 -33.24 -27.31
CA LEU A 449 -3.03 -33.90 -26.55
C LEU A 449 -3.54 -35.04 -25.65
N HIS A 450 -4.85 -35.12 -25.38
CA HIS A 450 -5.44 -36.08 -24.44
C HIS A 450 -4.81 -36.01 -23.03
N GLU A 451 -4.30 -34.84 -22.66
CA GLU A 451 -3.74 -34.54 -21.34
C GLU A 451 -4.66 -33.57 -20.61
N MET A 452 -4.76 -33.71 -19.28
CA MET A 452 -5.46 -32.73 -18.45
C MET A 452 -4.66 -31.42 -18.43
N VAL A 453 -5.31 -30.31 -18.82
CA VAL A 453 -4.72 -28.97 -18.87
C VAL A 453 -5.52 -27.97 -18.04
N TYR A 454 -4.87 -26.88 -17.63
CA TYR A 454 -5.59 -25.74 -17.05
C TYR A 454 -6.36 -24.97 -18.12
N HIS A 455 -7.67 -24.83 -17.94
CA HIS A 455 -8.52 -24.02 -18.79
C HIS A 455 -8.99 -22.77 -18.03
N SER A 456 -8.80 -21.59 -18.63
CA SER A 456 -9.26 -20.33 -18.04
C SER A 456 -10.66 -20.05 -18.57
N THR A 457 -11.61 -19.76 -17.70
CA THR A 457 -13.02 -19.58 -18.12
C THR A 457 -13.33 -18.15 -18.59
N SER A 458 -12.47 -17.18 -18.29
CA SER A 458 -12.62 -15.77 -18.67
C SER A 458 -11.45 -15.28 -19.52
N VAL A 459 -10.43 -14.71 -18.89
CA VAL A 459 -9.20 -14.23 -19.55
C VAL A 459 -8.12 -15.31 -19.44
N PRO A 460 -7.39 -15.64 -20.53
CA PRO A 460 -6.30 -16.60 -20.48
C PRO A 460 -5.25 -16.20 -19.43
N GLY A 461 -5.10 -17.01 -18.39
CA GLY A 461 -4.08 -16.85 -17.38
C GLY A 461 -2.73 -17.48 -17.78
N PRO A 462 -1.64 -17.25 -17.02
CA PRO A 462 -0.32 -17.83 -17.25
C PRO A 462 -0.27 -19.35 -17.36
N LEU A 463 -1.20 -20.06 -16.69
CA LEU A 463 -1.25 -21.53 -16.73
C LEU A 463 -2.15 -22.08 -17.84
N HIS A 464 -2.88 -21.22 -18.58
CA HIS A 464 -3.82 -21.66 -19.60
C HIS A 464 -3.17 -22.60 -20.62
N LYS A 465 -3.82 -23.74 -20.89
CA LYS A 465 -3.37 -24.84 -21.77
C LYS A 465 -2.06 -25.50 -21.36
N LEU A 466 -1.58 -25.30 -20.14
CA LEU A 466 -0.45 -26.08 -19.62
C LEU A 466 -0.96 -27.38 -18.98
N PRO A 467 -0.22 -28.51 -19.13
CA PRO A 467 -0.55 -29.75 -18.45
C PRO A 467 -0.60 -29.58 -16.93
N VAL A 468 -1.61 -30.17 -16.28
CA VAL A 468 -1.82 -30.04 -14.83
C VAL A 468 -0.65 -30.64 -14.06
N ASN A 469 -0.04 -31.73 -14.55
CA ASN A 469 1.12 -32.42 -13.96
C ASN A 469 2.49 -31.76 -14.28
N LYS A 470 2.51 -30.63 -14.99
CA LYS A 470 3.76 -29.95 -15.36
C LYS A 470 4.56 -29.56 -14.11
N GLN A 471 5.86 -29.89 -14.13
CA GLN A 471 6.79 -29.60 -13.03
C GLN A 471 6.97 -28.09 -12.82
N TYR A 472 7.05 -27.67 -11.55
CA TYR A 472 7.29 -26.26 -11.21
C TYR A 472 8.68 -25.84 -11.67
N GLN A 473 8.71 -24.79 -12.48
CA GLN A 473 9.95 -24.26 -13.00
C GLN A 473 10.65 -23.35 -11.96
N PRO A 474 11.99 -23.17 -12.08
CA PRO A 474 12.74 -22.13 -11.40
C PRO A 474 12.06 -20.76 -11.53
N LEU A 475 12.28 -19.87 -10.55
CA LEU A 475 11.61 -18.56 -10.55
C LEU A 475 11.98 -17.78 -11.81
N GLY A 476 10.97 -17.28 -12.53
CA GLY A 476 11.16 -16.41 -13.70
C GLY A 476 11.75 -15.05 -13.33
N VAL A 477 12.11 -14.26 -14.35
CA VAL A 477 12.77 -12.95 -14.19
C VAL A 477 11.96 -11.99 -13.31
N ILE A 478 10.65 -11.87 -13.54
CA ILE A 478 9.78 -10.97 -12.78
C ILE A 478 9.72 -11.37 -11.30
N ALA A 479 9.55 -12.66 -10.99
CA ALA A 479 9.51 -13.13 -9.61
C ALA A 479 10.83 -12.88 -8.87
N ARG A 480 11.98 -13.03 -9.56
CA ARG A 480 13.30 -12.68 -9.01
C ARG A 480 13.44 -11.18 -8.74
N LYS A 481 12.97 -10.34 -9.68
CA LYS A 481 12.94 -8.88 -9.51
C LYS A 481 12.04 -8.47 -8.33
N ARG A 482 10.86 -9.06 -8.19
CA ARG A 482 9.98 -8.87 -7.01
C ARG A 482 10.69 -9.22 -5.71
N LEU A 483 11.35 -10.38 -5.65
CA LEU A 483 12.12 -10.77 -4.48
C LEU A 483 13.24 -9.78 -4.14
N GLN A 484 13.95 -9.26 -5.15
CA GLN A 484 14.99 -8.25 -4.95
C GLN A 484 14.42 -6.91 -4.45
N ALA A 485 13.25 -6.49 -4.94
CA ALA A 485 12.54 -5.32 -4.43
C ALA A 485 12.09 -5.51 -2.98
N MET A 486 11.51 -6.68 -2.64
CA MET A 486 11.12 -7.02 -1.27
C MET A 486 12.31 -7.04 -0.29
N ARG A 487 13.48 -7.53 -0.72
CA ARG A 487 14.72 -7.45 0.07
C ARG A 487 15.19 -6.01 0.33
N SER A 488 14.75 -5.08 -0.52
CA SER A 488 14.96 -3.63 -0.36
C SER A 488 13.76 -2.94 0.33
N SER A 489 12.82 -3.72 0.88
CA SER A 489 11.62 -3.30 1.61
C SER A 489 10.64 -2.43 0.81
N THR A 490 10.56 -2.61 -0.51
CA THR A 490 9.66 -1.86 -1.40
C THR A 490 8.94 -2.78 -2.39
N THR A 491 7.83 -2.30 -2.95
CA THR A 491 7.12 -2.96 -4.04
C THR A 491 7.91 -2.86 -5.36
N TYR A 492 7.91 -3.92 -6.17
CA TYR A 492 8.55 -3.87 -7.48
C TYR A 492 7.83 -2.86 -8.39
N CYS A 493 8.59 -2.04 -9.13
CA CYS A 493 8.04 -0.87 -9.82
C CYS A 493 6.84 -1.18 -10.74
N TYR A 494 6.85 -2.31 -11.46
CA TYR A 494 5.74 -2.70 -12.35
C TYR A 494 4.48 -3.22 -11.64
N ASP A 495 4.52 -3.37 -10.31
CA ASP A 495 3.35 -3.76 -9.51
C ASP A 495 2.57 -2.55 -8.99
N PHE A 496 3.11 -1.32 -9.05
CA PHE A 496 2.39 -0.11 -8.67
C PHE A 496 1.11 0.14 -9.48
N PRO A 497 1.05 -0.06 -10.81
CA PRO A 497 -0.20 -0.01 -11.57
C PRO A 497 -1.35 -0.83 -10.94
N LEU A 498 -1.06 -2.03 -10.41
CA LEU A 498 -2.05 -2.86 -9.73
C LEU A 498 -2.47 -2.25 -8.37
N ALA A 499 -1.53 -1.64 -7.64
CA ALA A 499 -1.83 -0.92 -6.40
C ALA A 499 -2.72 0.31 -6.66
N PHE A 500 -2.47 1.08 -7.74
CA PHE A 500 -3.35 2.17 -8.18
C PHE A 500 -4.76 1.66 -8.51
N LEU A 501 -4.88 0.57 -9.27
CA LEU A 501 -6.19 -0.02 -9.58
C LEU A 501 -6.93 -0.44 -8.31
N THR A 502 -6.24 -1.08 -7.37
CA THR A 502 -6.84 -1.54 -6.11
C THR A 502 -7.31 -0.37 -5.24
N ALA A 503 -6.47 0.65 -5.07
CA ALA A 503 -6.82 1.86 -4.31
C ALA A 503 -7.97 2.62 -4.98
N LEU A 504 -8.01 2.68 -6.31
CA LEU A 504 -9.10 3.31 -7.07
C LEU A 504 -10.43 2.57 -6.87
N GLN A 505 -10.42 1.24 -6.90
CA GLN A 505 -11.60 0.42 -6.59
C GLN A 505 -12.12 0.67 -5.17
N GLN A 506 -11.23 0.78 -4.19
CA GLN A 506 -11.58 1.12 -2.81
C GLN A 506 -12.18 2.53 -2.70
N SER A 507 -11.64 3.50 -3.44
CA SER A 507 -12.15 4.88 -3.47
C SER A 507 -13.58 4.95 -4.02
N TRP A 508 -13.88 4.22 -5.09
CA TRP A 508 -15.24 4.14 -5.64
C TRP A 508 -16.21 3.46 -4.67
N ALA A 509 -15.80 2.34 -4.08
CA ALA A 509 -16.64 1.61 -3.12
C ALA A 509 -16.97 2.44 -1.87
N THR A 510 -16.02 3.28 -1.41
CA THR A 510 -16.23 4.16 -0.25
C THR A 510 -17.18 5.32 -0.59
N GLN A 511 -17.06 5.91 -1.78
CA GLN A 511 -17.85 7.07 -2.18
C GLN A 511 -19.29 6.69 -2.57
N PHE A 512 -19.46 5.52 -3.20
CA PHE A 512 -20.74 5.06 -3.72
C PHE A 512 -21.01 3.59 -3.34
N PRO A 513 -21.37 3.30 -2.07
CA PRO A 513 -21.56 1.93 -1.59
C PRO A 513 -22.72 1.18 -2.27
N ASP A 514 -23.75 1.91 -2.75
CA ASP A 514 -24.95 1.33 -3.39
C ASP A 514 -24.81 1.14 -4.92
N LEU A 515 -23.81 1.78 -5.55
CA LEU A 515 -23.50 1.55 -6.95
C LEU A 515 -22.68 0.27 -7.06
N LYS A 516 -23.29 -0.79 -7.61
CA LYS A 516 -22.52 -1.87 -8.21
C LYS A 516 -21.54 -1.21 -9.19
N LYS A 517 -20.25 -1.46 -8.97
CA LYS A 517 -19.07 -1.15 -9.80
C LYS A 517 -19.49 -0.71 -11.22
N PRO A 518 -19.03 0.43 -11.77
CA PRO A 518 -19.41 0.83 -13.12
C PRO A 518 -19.07 -0.34 -14.06
N SER A 519 -20.12 -1.01 -14.57
CA SER A 519 -20.02 -2.40 -15.01
C SER A 519 -19.27 -2.59 -16.31
N ASP A 520 -18.93 -1.50 -17.01
CA ASP A 520 -18.39 -1.55 -18.37
C ASP A 520 -17.25 -0.54 -18.67
N SER A 521 -16.81 0.28 -17.69
CA SER A 521 -15.74 1.26 -17.91
C SER A 521 -14.40 0.82 -17.32
N VAL A 522 -13.34 0.82 -18.13
CA VAL A 522 -11.95 0.58 -17.69
C VAL A 522 -11.57 1.65 -16.66
N LEU A 523 -11.48 1.29 -15.38
CA LEU A 523 -11.18 2.23 -14.29
C LEU A 523 -9.77 2.84 -14.39
N LEU A 524 -8.80 2.04 -14.86
CA LEU A 524 -7.42 2.44 -15.00
C LEU A 524 -6.87 1.89 -16.31
N LYS A 525 -6.43 2.79 -17.20
CA LYS A 525 -5.67 2.46 -18.39
C LYS A 525 -4.25 2.96 -18.21
N VAL A 526 -3.29 2.04 -18.31
CA VAL A 526 -1.87 2.31 -18.09
C VAL A 526 -1.12 2.11 -19.40
N THR A 527 -0.32 3.10 -19.77
CA THR A 527 0.54 3.01 -20.96
C THR A 527 1.95 3.45 -20.58
N GLU A 528 2.95 2.62 -20.87
CA GLU A 528 4.33 2.89 -20.48
C GLU A 528 4.93 3.97 -21.38
N LEU A 529 5.80 4.80 -20.80
CA LEU A 529 6.63 5.77 -21.51
C LEU A 529 8.05 5.21 -21.65
N VAL A 530 8.58 5.24 -22.87
CA VAL A 530 9.96 4.83 -23.17
C VAL A 530 10.62 5.89 -24.04
N PHE A 531 11.96 5.90 -24.08
CA PHE A 531 12.66 6.71 -25.07
C PHE A 531 12.28 6.27 -26.49
N ALA A 532 12.08 7.25 -27.38
CA ALA A 532 11.83 6.98 -28.79
C ALA A 532 13.01 6.24 -29.47
N ASP A 533 14.23 6.51 -29.02
CA ASP A 533 15.43 5.75 -29.37
C ASP A 533 15.85 4.86 -28.18
N PRO A 534 16.03 3.53 -28.34
CA PRO A 534 16.56 2.66 -27.31
C PRO A 534 17.91 3.10 -26.73
N LYS A 535 18.73 3.87 -27.47
CA LYS A 535 19.98 4.48 -26.96
C LYS A 535 19.76 5.85 -26.33
N GLY A 536 18.52 6.18 -25.99
CA GLY A 536 18.08 7.49 -25.55
C GLY A 536 18.98 8.12 -24.48
N ASN A 537 19.23 9.41 -24.69
CA ASN A 537 20.04 10.30 -23.88
C ASN A 537 19.35 11.67 -23.74
N TRP A 538 20.07 12.68 -23.25
CA TRP A 538 19.57 14.04 -23.09
C TRP A 538 18.88 14.57 -24.36
N GLY A 539 17.63 15.04 -24.23
CA GLY A 539 16.84 15.58 -25.33
C GLY A 539 16.12 14.54 -26.20
N THR A 540 16.27 13.24 -25.91
CA THR A 540 15.51 12.19 -26.61
C THR A 540 14.03 12.25 -26.20
N PRO A 541 13.08 12.32 -27.16
CA PRO A 541 11.66 12.38 -26.83
C PRO A 541 11.14 11.04 -26.29
N LEU A 542 10.02 11.11 -25.56
CA LEU A 542 9.31 9.93 -25.05
C LEU A 542 8.16 9.53 -25.97
N ILE A 543 7.95 8.22 -26.11
CA ILE A 543 6.82 7.64 -26.82
C ILE A 543 6.01 6.73 -25.88
N LEU A 544 4.72 6.60 -26.17
CA LEU A 544 3.84 5.64 -25.50
C LEU A 544 4.05 4.24 -26.09
N THR A 545 4.11 3.22 -25.26
CA THR A 545 4.34 1.82 -25.69
C THR A 545 3.58 0.85 -24.80
N ASP A 546 3.13 -0.25 -25.41
CA ASP A 546 2.58 -1.42 -24.73
C ASP A 546 3.60 -2.58 -24.85
N ARG A 547 4.41 -2.78 -23.81
CA ARG A 547 5.44 -3.82 -23.75
C ARG A 547 5.28 -4.66 -22.48
N HIS A 548 5.87 -5.86 -22.49
CA HIS A 548 5.81 -6.74 -21.32
C HIS A 548 6.56 -6.16 -20.11
N PRO A 549 5.98 -6.26 -18.89
CA PRO A 549 6.61 -5.76 -17.67
C PRO A 549 8.02 -6.29 -17.42
N GLY A 550 8.88 -5.41 -16.89
CA GLY A 550 10.24 -5.75 -16.46
C GLY A 550 11.31 -5.80 -17.55
N GLN A 551 10.96 -5.39 -18.78
CA GLN A 551 11.87 -5.27 -19.93
C GLN A 551 12.53 -3.88 -20.05
N ASN A 552 12.53 -3.08 -18.97
CA ASN A 552 13.21 -1.79 -18.94
C ASN A 552 14.73 -1.94 -19.09
N ASP A 553 15.30 -1.09 -19.93
CA ASP A 553 16.73 -0.96 -20.25
C ASP A 553 17.37 0.27 -19.57
N VAL A 554 16.57 1.02 -18.82
CA VAL A 554 16.95 2.17 -17.97
C VAL A 554 16.46 1.87 -16.55
N GLY A 555 17.20 2.29 -15.52
CA GLY A 555 16.83 2.12 -14.11
C GLY A 555 15.67 2.99 -13.63
N MET A 556 14.86 3.51 -14.55
CA MET A 556 13.69 4.35 -14.31
C MET A 556 12.57 3.92 -15.25
N VAL A 557 11.34 3.87 -14.74
CA VAL A 557 10.13 3.52 -15.50
C VAL A 557 9.11 4.62 -15.31
N ALA A 558 8.33 4.92 -16.35
CA ALA A 558 7.24 5.88 -16.24
C ALA A 558 5.99 5.43 -17.00
N TRP A 559 4.84 5.90 -16.54
CA TRP A 559 3.55 5.59 -17.15
C TRP A 559 2.71 6.85 -17.30
N SER A 560 1.95 6.91 -18.39
CA SER A 560 0.75 7.72 -18.50
C SER A 560 -0.43 6.88 -17.99
N MET A 561 -1.08 7.33 -16.93
CA MET A 561 -2.23 6.65 -16.34
C MET A 561 -3.49 7.48 -16.56
N GLU A 562 -4.43 6.93 -17.33
CA GLU A 562 -5.79 7.46 -17.51
C GLU A 562 -6.70 6.76 -16.48
N MET A 563 -7.27 7.53 -15.55
CA MET A 563 -8.00 7.01 -14.39
C MET A 563 -9.40 7.60 -14.33
N SER A 564 -10.42 6.76 -14.25
CA SER A 564 -11.77 7.19 -13.88
C SER A 564 -11.84 7.29 -12.36
N THR A 565 -11.73 8.49 -11.81
CA THR A 565 -11.86 8.76 -10.36
C THR A 565 -13.26 9.27 -10.04
N PRO A 566 -13.74 9.15 -8.78
CA PRO A 566 -15.07 9.65 -8.42
C PRO A 566 -15.31 11.10 -8.84
N GLU A 567 -14.31 11.97 -8.68
CA GLU A 567 -14.38 13.39 -9.04
C GLU A 567 -14.24 13.67 -10.54
N PHE A 568 -13.65 12.75 -11.32
CA PHE A 568 -13.57 12.84 -12.78
C PHE A 568 -13.94 11.48 -13.40
N PRO A 569 -15.24 11.12 -13.44
CA PRO A 569 -15.69 9.83 -13.97
C PRO A 569 -15.34 9.62 -15.45
N ASP A 570 -15.30 10.70 -16.24
CA ASP A 570 -14.90 10.68 -17.64
C ASP A 570 -13.38 10.49 -17.84
N GLY A 571 -12.62 10.53 -16.74
CA GLY A 571 -11.20 10.27 -16.71
C GLY A 571 -10.35 11.50 -16.37
N ARG A 572 -9.25 11.27 -15.64
CA ARG A 572 -8.12 12.19 -15.46
C ARG A 572 -6.82 11.50 -15.84
N THR A 573 -5.86 12.25 -16.34
CA THR A 573 -4.52 11.70 -16.68
C THR A 573 -3.48 12.18 -15.67
N ILE A 574 -2.63 11.27 -15.21
CA ILE A 574 -1.42 11.59 -14.45
C ILE A 574 -0.18 10.93 -15.08
N LEU A 575 0.99 11.49 -14.78
CA LEU A 575 2.27 10.86 -15.08
C LEU A 575 2.86 10.31 -13.78
N VAL A 576 3.28 9.04 -13.82
CA VAL A 576 3.94 8.38 -12.69
C VAL A 576 5.33 7.97 -13.13
N VAL A 577 6.37 8.33 -12.36
CA VAL A 577 7.76 7.93 -12.59
C VAL A 577 8.28 7.20 -11.36
N ALA A 578 9.00 6.10 -11.56
CA ALA A 578 9.47 5.22 -10.49
C ALA A 578 10.88 4.70 -10.75
N ASN A 579 11.71 4.68 -9.70
CA ASN A 579 13.00 3.99 -9.77
C ASN A 579 12.80 2.47 -9.85
N ASP A 580 13.60 1.78 -10.66
CA ASP A 580 13.72 0.32 -10.58
C ASP A 580 14.90 -0.06 -9.67
N VAL A 581 14.60 -0.37 -8.40
CA VAL A 581 15.63 -0.79 -7.41
C VAL A 581 16.36 -2.07 -7.83
N THR A 582 15.78 -2.86 -8.74
CA THR A 582 16.39 -4.10 -9.24
C THR A 582 17.45 -3.83 -10.30
N PHE A 583 17.45 -2.62 -10.88
CA PHE A 583 18.41 -2.16 -11.87
C PHE A 583 19.46 -1.26 -11.20
N LYS A 584 20.69 -1.79 -11.02
CA LYS A 584 21.82 -1.06 -10.39
C LYS A 584 21.41 -0.33 -9.09
N ALA A 585 20.65 -1.01 -8.22
CA ALA A 585 20.14 -0.49 -6.94
C ALA A 585 19.30 0.80 -7.05
N GLY A 586 18.66 1.03 -8.21
CA GLY A 586 17.88 2.25 -8.46
C GLY A 586 18.75 3.52 -8.49
N SER A 587 20.05 3.40 -8.77
CA SER A 587 20.97 4.54 -8.84
C SER A 587 20.73 5.42 -10.07
N PHE A 588 20.84 6.73 -9.89
CA PHE A 588 20.74 7.74 -10.93
C PHE A 588 22.04 7.81 -11.72
N GLY A 589 22.03 7.24 -12.93
CA GLY A 589 23.05 7.47 -13.95
C GLY A 589 22.55 8.41 -15.05
N PRO A 590 23.36 8.72 -16.08
CA PRO A 590 23.03 9.80 -17.01
C PRO A 590 21.78 9.51 -17.84
N ARG A 591 21.52 8.23 -18.15
CA ARG A 591 20.29 7.80 -18.85
C ARG A 591 19.05 7.89 -17.96
N GLU A 592 19.18 7.52 -16.68
CA GLU A 592 18.10 7.67 -15.70
C GLU A 592 17.76 9.14 -15.46
N ASP A 593 18.77 10.01 -15.37
CA ASP A 593 18.60 11.45 -15.22
C ASP A 593 17.92 12.06 -16.46
N ALA A 594 18.40 11.72 -17.66
CA ALA A 594 17.79 12.17 -18.91
C ALA A 594 16.33 11.73 -19.04
N PHE A 595 16.01 10.49 -18.61
CA PHE A 595 14.65 9.97 -18.65
C PHE A 595 13.74 10.69 -17.66
N PHE A 596 14.19 10.88 -16.42
CA PHE A 596 13.43 11.62 -15.40
C PHE A 596 13.19 13.08 -15.83
N LEU A 597 14.20 13.73 -16.43
CA LEU A 597 14.05 15.06 -17.03
C LEU A 597 12.96 15.07 -18.11
N ALA A 598 13.03 14.14 -19.07
CA ALA A 598 12.08 14.08 -20.18
C ALA A 598 10.62 13.85 -19.70
N VAL A 599 10.43 13.01 -18.67
CA VAL A 599 9.10 12.82 -18.05
C VAL A 599 8.64 14.09 -17.34
N THR A 600 9.54 14.78 -16.65
CA THR A 600 9.24 16.04 -15.95
C THR A 600 8.88 17.15 -16.94
N ASP A 601 9.61 17.27 -18.04
CA ASP A 601 9.35 18.21 -19.12
C ASP A 601 7.99 17.92 -19.78
N LEU A 602 7.67 16.65 -20.02
CA LEU A 602 6.37 16.23 -20.55
C LEU A 602 5.23 16.61 -19.59
N ALA A 603 5.41 16.41 -18.29
CA ALA A 603 4.43 16.78 -17.27
C ALA A 603 4.17 18.29 -17.26
N CYS A 604 5.24 19.11 -17.32
CA CYS A 604 5.14 20.56 -17.37
C CYS A 604 4.47 21.04 -18.66
N ALA A 605 4.89 20.50 -19.81
CA ALA A 605 4.34 20.87 -21.12
C ALA A 605 2.84 20.56 -21.23
N LYS A 606 2.40 19.42 -20.68
CA LYS A 606 0.99 19.02 -20.65
C LYS A 606 0.23 19.53 -19.41
N LYS A 607 0.92 20.18 -18.46
CA LYS A 607 0.39 20.59 -17.15
C LYS A 607 -0.27 19.47 -16.34
N LEU A 608 0.20 18.24 -16.51
CA LEU A 608 -0.36 17.06 -15.85
C LEU A 608 0.30 16.82 -14.49
N PRO A 609 -0.44 16.34 -13.48
CA PRO A 609 0.12 15.91 -12.21
C PRO A 609 1.25 14.88 -12.41
N LEU A 610 2.38 15.11 -11.75
CA LEU A 610 3.56 14.24 -11.77
C LEU A 610 3.77 13.60 -10.39
N ILE A 611 3.72 12.27 -10.35
CA ILE A 611 3.93 11.47 -9.15
C ILE A 611 5.28 10.75 -9.26
N TYR A 612 6.17 10.97 -8.29
CA TYR A 612 7.46 10.29 -8.20
C TYR A 612 7.45 9.23 -7.09
N LEU A 613 7.61 7.96 -7.47
CA LEU A 613 7.76 6.83 -6.55
C LEU A 613 9.25 6.59 -6.27
N ALA A 614 9.71 7.03 -5.10
CA ALA A 614 11.12 7.09 -4.74
C ALA A 614 11.59 5.84 -3.99
N ALA A 615 12.52 5.11 -4.61
CA ALA A 615 13.29 4.01 -4.01
C ALA A 615 14.66 3.90 -4.72
N ASN A 616 15.69 4.54 -4.18
CA ASN A 616 16.98 4.71 -4.86
C ASN A 616 18.18 4.65 -3.93
N SER A 617 19.37 4.73 -4.53
CA SER A 617 20.65 4.78 -3.83
C SER A 617 21.45 6.06 -4.12
N GLY A 618 20.80 7.10 -4.63
CA GLY A 618 21.44 8.35 -5.05
C GLY A 618 22.11 8.24 -6.42
N ALA A 619 23.10 9.11 -6.67
CA ALA A 619 23.88 9.10 -7.90
C ALA A 619 24.67 7.78 -8.04
N ARG A 620 24.80 7.30 -9.27
CA ARG A 620 25.56 6.09 -9.57
C ARG A 620 27.03 6.27 -9.22
N LEU A 621 27.61 5.20 -8.69
CA LEU A 621 29.03 5.11 -8.36
C LEU A 621 29.66 4.04 -9.25
N GLY A 622 30.84 4.32 -9.79
CA GLY A 622 31.60 3.38 -10.59
C GLY A 622 33.09 3.70 -10.58
N VAL A 623 33.88 2.74 -11.04
CA VAL A 623 35.31 2.89 -11.34
C VAL A 623 35.59 2.26 -12.70
N ALA A 624 36.62 2.72 -13.40
CA ALA A 624 37.03 2.14 -14.67
C ALA A 624 37.66 0.74 -14.44
N GLU A 625 36.84 -0.31 -14.54
CA GLU A 625 37.27 -1.69 -14.27
C GLU A 625 38.35 -2.16 -15.26
N GLU A 626 38.34 -1.65 -16.49
CA GLU A 626 39.37 -1.93 -17.49
C GLU A 626 40.74 -1.36 -17.09
N VAL A 627 40.78 -0.18 -16.48
CA VAL A 627 42.03 0.41 -15.96
C VAL A 627 42.48 -0.33 -14.70
N LYS A 628 41.52 -0.62 -13.79
CA LYS A 628 41.74 -1.37 -12.55
C LYS A 628 42.33 -2.75 -12.80
N ALA A 629 41.96 -3.40 -13.90
CA ALA A 629 42.43 -4.74 -14.25
C ALA A 629 43.90 -4.79 -14.68
N CYS A 630 44.48 -3.71 -15.21
CA CYS A 630 45.80 -3.74 -15.84
C CYS A 630 46.83 -2.71 -15.32
N PHE A 631 46.44 -1.72 -14.51
CA PHE A 631 47.40 -0.73 -14.01
C PHE A 631 48.58 -1.39 -13.27
N LYS A 632 49.75 -0.75 -13.40
CA LYS A 632 50.99 -1.10 -12.72
C LYS A 632 51.39 0.03 -11.77
N VAL A 633 52.22 -0.31 -10.79
CA VAL A 633 52.67 0.64 -9.77
C VAL A 633 54.16 0.91 -9.97
N GLY A 634 54.53 2.17 -10.10
CA GLY A 634 55.92 2.59 -10.04
C GLY A 634 56.35 2.70 -8.58
N TRP A 635 56.94 1.64 -8.03
CA TRP A 635 57.37 1.60 -6.63
C TRP A 635 58.56 2.53 -6.40
N SER A 636 58.65 3.11 -5.20
CA SER A 636 59.84 3.88 -4.81
C SER A 636 61.08 2.99 -4.71
N ASP A 637 60.87 1.73 -4.34
CA ASP A 637 61.86 0.66 -4.28
C ASP A 637 61.16 -0.65 -4.68
N GLU A 638 61.50 -1.19 -5.86
CA GLU A 638 60.92 -2.43 -6.40
C GLU A 638 61.14 -3.64 -5.49
N SER A 639 62.18 -3.58 -4.63
CA SER A 639 62.49 -4.66 -3.68
C SER A 639 61.78 -4.51 -2.33
N SER A 640 61.15 -3.36 -2.05
CA SER A 640 60.50 -3.04 -0.78
C SER A 640 59.24 -2.17 -0.97
N PRO A 641 58.13 -2.73 -1.49
CA PRO A 641 56.89 -1.99 -1.79
C PRO A 641 56.29 -1.20 -0.61
N GLU A 642 56.54 -1.64 0.62
CA GLU A 642 56.13 -0.96 1.85
C GLU A 642 56.77 0.43 2.04
N ARG A 643 57.82 0.75 1.29
CA ARG A 643 58.43 2.09 1.24
C ARG A 643 57.60 3.09 0.44
N GLY A 644 56.51 2.64 -0.18
CA GLY A 644 55.58 3.45 -0.94
C GLY A 644 55.82 3.42 -2.45
N PHE A 645 54.97 4.14 -3.16
CA PHE A 645 54.97 4.24 -4.62
C PHE A 645 55.07 5.70 -5.06
N GLN A 646 55.50 5.91 -6.31
CA GLN A 646 55.62 7.24 -6.92
C GLN A 646 54.43 7.55 -7.84
N TYR A 647 53.99 6.58 -8.64
CA TYR A 647 52.93 6.77 -9.63
C TYR A 647 52.27 5.44 -10.01
N VAL A 648 51.16 5.53 -10.75
CA VAL A 648 50.47 4.42 -11.38
C VAL A 648 50.61 4.56 -12.90
N TYR A 649 50.89 3.48 -13.61
CA TYR A 649 51.18 3.52 -15.05
C TYR A 649 50.60 2.32 -15.80
N LEU A 650 50.61 2.41 -17.13
CA LEU A 650 50.30 1.33 -18.06
C LEU A 650 51.54 0.94 -18.86
N THR A 651 51.63 -0.34 -19.22
CA THR A 651 52.60 -0.79 -20.23
C THR A 651 52.26 -0.20 -21.59
N PRO A 652 53.21 -0.11 -22.55
CA PRO A 652 52.89 0.33 -23.91
C PRO A 652 51.80 -0.51 -24.57
N GLU A 653 51.75 -1.81 -24.29
CA GLU A 653 50.71 -2.72 -24.77
C GLU A 653 49.34 -2.41 -24.17
N ASP A 654 49.27 -2.24 -22.84
CA ASP A 654 48.02 -1.91 -22.15
C ASP A 654 47.52 -0.52 -22.58
N TYR A 655 48.41 0.46 -22.70
CA TYR A 655 48.06 1.81 -23.18
C TYR A 655 47.55 1.78 -24.62
N ALA A 656 48.13 0.97 -25.50
CA ALA A 656 47.61 0.80 -26.85
C ALA A 656 46.17 0.23 -26.87
N GLN A 657 45.81 -0.58 -25.87
CA GLN A 657 44.48 -1.19 -25.77
C GLN A 657 43.43 -0.27 -25.12
N ILE A 658 43.78 0.45 -24.06
CA ILE A 658 42.83 1.24 -23.24
C ILE A 658 43.19 2.72 -23.15
N GLY A 659 44.04 3.23 -24.04
CA GLY A 659 44.53 4.62 -23.99
C GLY A 659 43.42 5.68 -24.06
N SER A 660 42.24 5.36 -24.61
CA SER A 660 41.08 6.26 -24.57
C SER A 660 40.42 6.38 -23.19
N SER A 661 40.64 5.41 -22.29
CA SER A 661 40.10 5.39 -20.93
C SER A 661 40.94 6.18 -19.94
N VAL A 662 42.10 6.70 -20.33
CA VAL A 662 43.02 7.44 -19.46
C VAL A 662 43.61 8.65 -20.17
N ILE A 663 43.97 9.66 -19.39
CA ILE A 663 44.90 10.72 -19.80
C ILE A 663 46.24 10.33 -19.17
N ALA A 664 47.25 10.09 -20.00
CA ALA A 664 48.55 9.60 -19.57
C ALA A 664 49.67 10.21 -20.41
N HIS A 665 50.85 10.32 -19.82
CA HIS A 665 52.07 10.76 -20.51
C HIS A 665 53.16 9.68 -20.49
N GLU A 666 54.00 9.71 -21.51
CA GLU A 666 55.11 8.77 -21.65
C GLU A 666 56.28 9.15 -20.72
N LEU A 667 56.78 8.18 -19.96
CA LEU A 667 57.98 8.26 -19.13
C LEU A 667 58.95 7.16 -19.55
N LYS A 668 60.19 7.54 -19.90
CA LYS A 668 61.28 6.59 -20.17
C LYS A 668 62.22 6.54 -18.97
N LEU A 669 62.50 5.34 -18.50
CA LEU A 669 63.42 5.09 -17.38
C LEU A 669 64.85 4.84 -17.88
N ASP A 670 65.82 4.95 -16.97
CA ASP A 670 67.25 4.75 -17.25
C ASP A 670 67.58 3.32 -17.75
N ASN A 671 66.68 2.36 -17.54
CA ASN A 671 66.75 0.98 -18.02
C ASN A 671 66.11 0.77 -19.41
N ASP A 672 65.77 1.85 -20.11
CA ASP A 672 65.08 1.88 -21.42
C ASP A 672 63.62 1.35 -21.38
N GLU A 673 63.05 1.17 -20.19
CA GLU A 673 61.65 0.82 -20.01
C GLU A 673 60.75 2.04 -20.27
N THR A 674 59.72 1.88 -21.10
CA THR A 674 58.73 2.91 -21.38
C THR A 674 57.47 2.66 -20.56
N ARG A 675 57.05 3.67 -19.80
CA ARG A 675 55.87 3.62 -18.92
C ARG A 675 54.91 4.74 -19.30
N TRP A 676 53.63 4.42 -19.45
CA TRP A 676 52.57 5.42 -19.65
C TRP A 676 51.96 5.80 -18.31
N VAL A 677 52.49 6.85 -17.69
CA VAL A 677 52.06 7.32 -16.37
C VAL A 677 50.65 7.89 -16.47
N ILE A 678 49.73 7.37 -15.67
CA ILE A 678 48.32 7.79 -15.68
C ILE A 678 48.19 9.10 -14.88
N ASP A 679 47.84 10.18 -15.57
CA ASP A 679 47.52 11.47 -14.95
C ASP A 679 46.06 11.54 -14.50
N SER A 680 45.16 10.94 -15.29
CA SER A 680 43.73 10.91 -14.98
C SER A 680 43.05 9.69 -15.60
N VAL A 681 42.00 9.21 -14.93
CA VAL A 681 41.15 8.12 -15.43
C VAL A 681 39.85 8.71 -15.93
N VAL A 682 39.51 8.45 -17.19
CA VAL A 682 38.25 8.85 -17.84
C VAL A 682 37.26 7.68 -17.80
N GLY A 683 37.73 6.48 -18.12
CA GLY A 683 36.90 5.27 -18.25
C GLY A 683 36.23 5.14 -19.61
N LYS A 684 35.91 3.90 -19.99
CA LYS A 684 35.23 3.57 -21.25
C LYS A 684 33.72 3.75 -21.17
N GLU A 685 33.14 3.55 -20.00
CA GLU A 685 31.71 3.65 -19.75
C GLU A 685 31.37 4.93 -18.98
N ASP A 686 30.22 5.52 -19.30
CA ASP A 686 29.64 6.62 -18.52
C ASP A 686 29.06 6.14 -17.19
N GLY A 687 28.91 7.09 -16.26
CA GLY A 687 28.19 6.91 -15.02
C GLY A 687 29.07 6.43 -13.86
N LEU A 688 30.35 6.77 -13.91
CA LEU A 688 31.37 6.56 -12.90
C LEU A 688 31.41 7.70 -11.87
N GLY A 689 31.18 8.95 -12.30
CA GLY A 689 31.44 10.13 -11.47
C GLY A 689 30.66 11.41 -11.84
N VAL A 690 31.38 12.43 -12.30
CA VAL A 690 30.90 13.83 -12.39
C VAL A 690 29.75 14.03 -13.39
N GLU A 691 29.65 13.19 -14.41
CA GLU A 691 28.55 13.12 -15.36
C GLU A 691 27.21 12.80 -14.68
N ASN A 692 27.21 11.95 -13.64
CA ASN A 692 26.01 11.70 -12.81
C ASN A 692 25.64 12.93 -11.97
N LEU A 693 26.64 13.70 -11.51
CA LEU A 693 26.40 14.91 -10.72
C LEU A 693 25.80 16.02 -11.60
N SER A 694 26.30 16.16 -12.83
CA SER A 694 25.74 17.08 -13.81
C SER A 694 24.28 16.71 -14.13
N GLY A 695 24.00 15.41 -14.33
CA GLY A 695 22.64 14.93 -14.56
C GLY A 695 21.71 15.15 -13.36
N SER A 696 22.20 14.85 -12.15
CA SER A 696 21.51 15.13 -10.88
C SER A 696 21.14 16.62 -10.74
N GLY A 697 22.04 17.53 -11.14
CA GLY A 697 21.77 18.97 -11.15
C GLY A 697 20.65 19.36 -12.14
N ALA A 698 20.63 18.74 -13.32
CA ALA A 698 19.59 18.97 -14.32
C ALA A 698 18.20 18.56 -13.81
N ILE A 699 18.07 17.35 -13.25
CA ILE A 699 16.78 16.87 -12.72
C ILE A 699 16.32 17.62 -11.47
N ALA A 700 17.25 18.07 -10.61
CA ALA A 700 16.93 18.93 -9.48
C ALA A 700 16.30 20.26 -9.95
N SER A 701 16.91 20.89 -10.96
CA SER A 701 16.38 22.12 -11.56
C SER A 701 15.00 21.90 -12.19
N ALA A 702 14.85 20.82 -12.98
CA ALA A 702 13.61 20.50 -13.65
C ALA A 702 12.45 20.21 -12.67
N TYR A 703 12.70 19.44 -11.61
CA TYR A 703 11.67 19.11 -10.62
C TYR A 703 11.30 20.33 -9.76
N SER A 704 12.27 21.21 -9.47
CA SER A 704 12.00 22.51 -8.83
C SER A 704 11.11 23.41 -9.68
N ARG A 705 11.33 23.43 -11.01
CA ARG A 705 10.46 24.11 -11.97
C ARG A 705 9.08 23.46 -12.01
N ALA A 706 9.01 22.12 -12.05
CA ALA A 706 7.76 21.38 -12.10
C ALA A 706 6.83 21.70 -10.92
N TYR A 707 7.34 21.86 -9.69
CA TYR A 707 6.53 22.30 -8.55
C TYR A 707 5.79 23.64 -8.78
N ARG A 708 6.33 24.52 -9.63
CA ARG A 708 5.73 25.82 -9.95
C ARG A 708 4.73 25.76 -11.10
N GLU A 709 4.93 24.83 -12.03
CA GLU A 709 4.23 24.75 -13.32
C GLU A 709 3.15 23.66 -13.36
N THR A 710 3.26 22.64 -12.51
CA THR A 710 2.30 21.54 -12.38
C THR A 710 2.18 21.04 -10.94
N PHE A 711 1.27 20.10 -10.68
CA PHE A 711 1.22 19.36 -9.43
C PHE A 711 2.34 18.32 -9.37
N THR A 712 3.08 18.31 -8.27
CA THR A 712 4.17 17.36 -8.00
C THR A 712 3.94 16.68 -6.67
N LEU A 713 4.14 15.36 -6.58
CA LEU A 713 4.10 14.65 -5.31
C LEU A 713 5.12 13.52 -5.32
N THR A 714 5.89 13.41 -4.24
CA THR A 714 6.86 12.32 -4.05
C THR A 714 6.35 11.34 -3.00
N PHE A 715 6.33 10.05 -3.33
CA PHE A 715 6.05 8.97 -2.39
C PHE A 715 7.32 8.14 -2.14
N VAL A 716 7.79 8.16 -0.89
CA VAL A 716 8.98 7.43 -0.45
C VAL A 716 8.57 6.00 -0.07
N THR A 717 8.56 5.14 -1.08
CA THR A 717 8.23 3.71 -0.98
C THR A 717 9.43 2.85 -0.56
N GLY A 718 10.65 3.35 -0.79
CA GLY A 718 11.89 2.70 -0.37
C GLY A 718 12.92 3.71 0.14
N ARG A 719 14.08 3.21 0.59
CA ARG A 719 15.22 4.07 0.94
C ARG A 719 15.48 5.08 -0.19
N THR A 720 15.63 6.34 0.19
CA THR A 720 15.82 7.45 -0.76
C THR A 720 17.04 8.26 -0.34
N VAL A 721 18.05 8.36 -1.23
CA VAL A 721 19.41 8.82 -0.88
C VAL A 721 19.88 9.96 -1.80
N GLY A 722 20.62 10.92 -1.24
CA GLY A 722 21.35 11.93 -2.03
C GLY A 722 20.41 12.77 -2.91
N ILE A 723 20.58 12.70 -4.23
CA ILE A 723 19.70 13.42 -5.17
C ILE A 723 18.23 13.02 -5.01
N GLY A 724 17.92 11.75 -4.72
CA GLY A 724 16.55 11.31 -4.46
C GLY A 724 15.92 12.02 -3.26
N ALA A 725 16.71 12.28 -2.20
CA ALA A 725 16.24 13.03 -1.03
C ALA A 725 15.99 14.51 -1.36
N TYR A 726 16.84 15.11 -2.19
CA TYR A 726 16.60 16.45 -2.72
C TYR A 726 15.35 16.51 -3.60
N LEU A 727 15.11 15.54 -4.48
CA LEU A 727 13.89 15.48 -5.28
C LEU A 727 12.64 15.40 -4.38
N ALA A 728 12.68 14.61 -3.30
CA ALA A 728 11.59 14.59 -2.33
C ALA A 728 11.31 15.98 -1.74
N ARG A 729 12.35 16.76 -1.39
CA ARG A 729 12.20 18.13 -0.89
C ARG A 729 11.79 19.13 -1.98
N LEU A 730 12.32 19.03 -3.19
CA LEU A 730 12.11 19.95 -4.31
C LEU A 730 10.71 19.78 -4.92
N GLY A 731 10.17 18.55 -4.92
CA GLY A 731 8.77 18.28 -5.24
C GLY A 731 7.79 18.80 -4.19
N MET A 732 8.32 19.22 -3.03
CA MET A 732 7.62 19.81 -1.88
C MET A 732 6.70 18.83 -1.16
N ARG A 733 5.66 18.34 -1.83
CA ARG A 733 4.63 17.45 -1.28
C ARG A 733 5.19 16.04 -1.18
N CYS A 734 5.30 15.53 0.05
CA CYS A 734 5.98 14.27 0.32
C CYS A 734 5.16 13.36 1.24
N ILE A 735 4.99 12.10 0.81
CA ILE A 735 4.42 11.02 1.61
C ILE A 735 5.54 10.03 1.91
N GLN A 736 5.69 9.63 3.17
CA GLN A 736 6.76 8.72 3.60
C GLN A 736 6.20 7.47 4.26
N ARG A 737 6.72 6.31 3.88
CA ARG A 737 6.47 5.08 4.63
C ARG A 737 7.16 5.07 6.00
N LEU A 738 6.48 4.51 7.00
CA LEU A 738 6.96 4.51 8.39
C LEU A 738 8.33 3.81 8.57
N ASP A 739 8.64 2.84 7.70
CA ASP A 739 9.84 2.02 7.74
C ASP A 739 10.91 2.42 6.71
N GLN A 740 10.75 3.55 6.01
CA GLN A 740 11.65 3.98 4.94
C GLN A 740 12.33 5.32 5.25
N PRO A 741 13.66 5.44 5.06
CA PRO A 741 14.39 6.67 5.36
C PRO A 741 14.62 7.58 4.13
N ILE A 742 14.59 8.89 4.37
CA ILE A 742 15.08 9.93 3.45
C ILE A 742 16.43 10.42 3.99
N ILE A 743 17.54 10.15 3.31
CA ILE A 743 18.89 10.46 3.82
C ILE A 743 19.77 11.13 2.78
N LEU A 744 20.71 11.97 3.24
CA LEU A 744 21.77 12.49 2.39
C LEU A 744 22.96 11.53 2.34
N THR A 745 23.33 10.99 3.50
CA THR A 745 24.52 10.13 3.68
C THR A 745 24.16 8.92 4.52
N GLY A 746 24.70 7.75 4.17
CA GLY A 746 24.52 6.52 4.94
C GLY A 746 25.14 6.62 6.34
N PHE A 747 24.49 6.01 7.35
CA PHE A 747 24.92 6.14 8.75
C PHE A 747 26.34 5.59 8.98
N SER A 748 26.72 4.53 8.26
CA SER A 748 28.05 3.92 8.36
C SER A 748 29.15 4.85 7.84
N ALA A 749 28.87 5.68 6.83
CA ALA A 749 29.81 6.68 6.34
C ALA A 749 30.00 7.82 7.36
N LEU A 750 28.92 8.24 8.03
CA LEU A 750 29.00 9.22 9.12
C LEU A 750 29.81 8.70 10.30
N ASN A 751 29.60 7.45 10.72
CA ASN A 751 30.38 6.84 11.79
C ASN A 751 31.88 6.78 11.46
N LYS A 752 32.23 6.44 10.21
CA LYS A 752 33.62 6.46 9.74
C LYS A 752 34.21 7.88 9.78
N LEU A 753 33.44 8.89 9.34
CA LEU A 753 33.87 10.29 9.39
C LEU A 753 34.11 10.77 10.82
N LEU A 754 33.24 10.38 11.76
CA LEU A 754 33.34 10.74 13.17
C LEU A 754 34.36 9.89 13.94
N GLY A 755 34.89 8.82 13.34
CA GLY A 755 35.83 7.89 13.97
C GLY A 755 35.23 7.02 15.09
N ARG A 756 33.90 6.98 15.21
CA ARG A 756 33.17 6.23 16.25
C ARG A 756 31.76 5.85 15.81
N GLU A 757 31.21 4.79 16.38
CA GLU A 757 29.85 4.33 16.09
C GLU A 757 28.81 5.17 16.83
N VAL A 758 28.35 6.25 16.18
CA VAL A 758 27.33 7.16 16.72
C VAL A 758 25.92 6.67 16.39
N TYR A 759 25.70 6.34 15.12
CA TYR A 759 24.40 5.95 14.59
C TYR A 759 24.37 4.44 14.30
N SER A 760 23.21 3.80 14.47
CA SER A 760 23.02 2.35 14.23
C SER A 760 22.07 2.03 13.08
N SER A 761 21.32 3.02 12.59
CA SER A 761 20.34 2.84 11.51
C SER A 761 20.12 4.11 10.69
N HIS A 762 19.81 3.94 9.41
CA HIS A 762 19.36 5.03 8.55
C HIS A 762 18.09 5.71 9.05
N MET A 763 17.22 4.98 9.78
CA MET A 763 15.98 5.53 10.34
C MET A 763 16.22 6.59 11.42
N GLN A 764 17.37 6.56 12.11
CA GLN A 764 17.74 7.59 13.09
C GLN A 764 18.03 8.94 12.44
N LEU A 765 18.40 8.95 11.16
CA LEU A 765 18.78 10.14 10.41
C LEU A 765 17.62 10.65 9.52
N GLY A 766 16.89 9.71 8.91
CA GLY A 766 15.94 10.01 7.84
C GLY A 766 14.54 9.44 8.00
N GLY A 767 14.25 8.80 9.14
CA GLY A 767 12.93 8.22 9.40
C GLY A 767 11.85 9.28 9.69
N PRO A 768 10.58 8.86 9.79
CA PRO A 768 9.45 9.77 10.08
C PRO A 768 9.61 10.57 11.38
N LYS A 769 10.30 10.02 12.39
CA LYS A 769 10.61 10.73 13.65
C LYS A 769 11.46 11.99 13.44
N ILE A 770 12.15 12.09 12.30
CA ILE A 770 12.92 13.26 11.88
C ILE A 770 12.14 14.03 10.81
N MET A 771 11.76 13.36 9.72
CA MET A 771 11.22 14.04 8.53
C MET A 771 9.74 14.45 8.68
N GLY A 772 8.97 13.72 9.47
CA GLY A 772 7.59 14.09 9.81
C GLY A 772 7.50 15.15 10.91
N THR A 773 8.58 15.35 11.68
CA THR A 773 8.64 16.33 12.79
C THR A 773 9.35 17.62 12.42
N ASN A 774 10.02 17.67 11.27
CA ASN A 774 10.73 18.86 10.77
C ASN A 774 10.05 19.54 9.56
N GLY A 775 8.93 19.00 9.08
CA GLY A 775 8.15 19.59 7.99
C GLY A 775 8.57 19.21 6.57
N VAL A 776 9.48 18.23 6.40
CA VAL A 776 9.82 17.69 5.06
C VAL A 776 8.73 16.76 4.54
N VAL A 777 8.08 16.00 5.42
CA VAL A 777 7.05 15.01 5.08
C VAL A 777 5.68 15.49 5.53
N HIS A 778 4.74 15.51 4.59
CA HIS A 778 3.37 15.95 4.83
C HIS A 778 2.50 14.85 5.45
N LEU A 779 2.69 13.60 5.02
CA LEU A 779 1.93 12.44 5.50
C LEU A 779 2.85 11.24 5.70
N THR A 780 2.55 10.45 6.72
CA THR A 780 3.22 9.17 6.96
C THR A 780 2.24 8.03 6.80
N VAL A 781 2.64 6.95 6.14
CA VAL A 781 1.80 5.79 5.85
C VAL A 781 2.50 4.49 6.26
N SER A 782 1.74 3.45 6.54
CA SER A 782 2.29 2.16 7.00
C SER A 782 2.82 1.28 5.87
N ASP A 783 2.20 1.33 4.69
CA ASP A 783 2.60 0.51 3.53
C ASP A 783 2.35 1.20 2.18
N ASP A 784 2.74 0.52 1.10
CA ASP A 784 2.67 1.06 -0.26
C ASP A 784 1.23 1.28 -0.74
N LEU A 785 0.26 0.41 -0.40
CA LEU A 785 -1.13 0.60 -0.82
C LEU A 785 -1.75 1.80 -0.10
N GLU A 786 -1.51 1.95 1.21
CA GLU A 786 -1.94 3.14 1.95
C GLU A 786 -1.30 4.42 1.37
N GLY A 787 -0.03 4.35 0.97
CA GLY A 787 0.64 5.42 0.23
C GLY A 787 -0.08 5.80 -1.06
N ILE A 788 -0.43 4.82 -1.90
CA ILE A 788 -1.18 5.08 -3.15
C ILE A 788 -2.59 5.61 -2.85
N SER A 789 -3.29 5.09 -1.84
CA SER A 789 -4.59 5.61 -1.40
C SER A 789 -4.50 7.07 -0.93
N ALA A 790 -3.43 7.44 -0.22
CA ALA A 790 -3.18 8.82 0.19
C ALA A 790 -2.89 9.73 -1.03
N ILE A 791 -2.19 9.23 -2.05
CA ILE A 791 -1.99 9.95 -3.32
C ILE A 791 -3.33 10.22 -4.00
N LEU A 792 -4.19 9.20 -4.16
CA LEU A 792 -5.51 9.36 -4.77
C LEU A 792 -6.40 10.31 -3.96
N LYS A 793 -6.38 10.19 -2.62
CA LYS A 793 -7.10 11.12 -1.74
C LYS A 793 -6.61 12.55 -1.92
N TRP A 794 -5.31 12.80 -2.02
CA TRP A 794 -4.77 14.13 -2.29
C TRP A 794 -5.18 14.65 -3.67
N LEU A 795 -5.08 13.81 -4.71
CA LEU A 795 -5.51 14.15 -6.06
C LEU A 795 -7.02 14.48 -6.11
N SER A 796 -7.85 13.93 -5.22
CA SER A 796 -9.28 14.26 -5.14
C SER A 796 -9.60 15.72 -4.75
N TYR A 797 -8.59 16.50 -4.36
CA TYR A 797 -8.68 17.95 -4.13
C TYR A 797 -8.06 18.76 -5.29
N VAL A 798 -7.29 18.13 -6.18
CA VAL A 798 -6.47 18.81 -7.18
C VAL A 798 -7.10 18.70 -8.57
N PRO A 799 -7.13 19.79 -9.36
CA PRO A 799 -7.56 19.76 -10.76
C PRO A 799 -6.88 18.66 -11.60
N SER A 800 -7.53 18.21 -12.68
CA SER A 800 -6.97 17.18 -13.57
C SER A 800 -5.70 17.63 -14.30
N PHE A 801 -5.54 18.93 -14.51
CA PHE A 801 -4.33 19.60 -15.01
C PHE A 801 -4.27 21.04 -14.46
N SER A 802 -3.11 21.68 -14.43
CA SER A 802 -2.99 23.05 -13.90
C SER A 802 -3.73 24.07 -14.76
N GLY A 803 -4.57 24.89 -14.13
CA GLY A 803 -5.52 25.79 -14.78
C GLY A 803 -6.84 25.14 -15.20
N GLY A 804 -7.04 23.86 -14.84
CA GLY A 804 -8.29 23.12 -15.02
C GLY A 804 -9.37 23.50 -14.00
N GLU A 805 -10.47 22.76 -14.01
CA GLU A 805 -11.57 22.97 -13.04
C GLU A 805 -11.29 22.25 -11.72
N LEU A 806 -11.82 22.80 -10.62
CA LEU A 806 -11.75 22.17 -9.31
C LEU A 806 -12.57 20.85 -9.30
N PRO A 807 -12.09 19.79 -8.63
CA PRO A 807 -12.82 18.53 -8.50
C PRO A 807 -13.99 18.64 -7.50
N ILE A 808 -15.07 19.31 -7.92
CA ILE A 808 -16.28 19.49 -7.11
C ILE A 808 -17.13 18.23 -7.21
N LEU A 809 -17.42 17.62 -6.06
CA LEU A 809 -18.23 16.40 -5.95
C LEU A 809 -19.49 16.67 -5.11
N PRO A 810 -20.68 16.19 -5.51
CA PRO A 810 -21.85 16.26 -4.64
C PRO A 810 -21.56 15.63 -3.27
N SER A 811 -21.78 16.39 -2.21
CA SER A 811 -21.48 15.95 -0.85
C SER A 811 -22.64 15.14 -0.27
N LEU A 812 -22.31 14.06 0.46
CA LEU A 812 -23.27 13.36 1.32
C LEU A 812 -23.65 14.20 2.56
N ASP A 813 -22.85 15.22 2.87
CA ASP A 813 -23.07 16.15 3.97
C ASP A 813 -23.71 17.46 3.45
N PRO A 814 -25.02 17.70 3.69
CA PRO A 814 -25.74 18.83 3.10
C PRO A 814 -25.09 20.19 3.45
N PRO A 815 -24.90 21.10 2.47
CA PRO A 815 -24.32 22.42 2.76
C PRO A 815 -25.24 23.33 3.59
N GLU A 816 -26.55 23.07 3.61
CA GLU A 816 -27.54 23.85 4.36
C GLU A 816 -27.60 23.50 5.86
N ARG A 817 -26.94 22.42 6.29
CA ARG A 817 -27.00 22.02 7.71
C ARG A 817 -26.34 23.08 8.60
N PRO A 818 -26.80 23.23 9.86
CA PRO A 818 -26.09 24.05 10.83
C PRO A 818 -24.75 23.41 11.23
N VAL A 819 -23.83 24.25 11.70
CA VAL A 819 -22.68 23.80 12.49
C VAL A 819 -23.22 23.42 13.87
N GLU A 820 -23.01 22.19 14.30
CA GLU A 820 -23.48 21.68 15.59
C GLU A 820 -22.41 21.78 16.67
N TYR A 821 -21.13 21.72 16.29
CA TYR A 821 -20.02 21.88 17.23
C TYR A 821 -20.01 23.29 17.80
N MET A 822 -20.17 23.43 19.11
CA MET A 822 -20.18 24.72 19.82
C MET A 822 -19.04 24.74 20.84
N PRO A 823 -17.98 25.54 20.64
CA PRO A 823 -16.90 25.64 21.62
C PRO A 823 -17.38 26.32 22.91
N GLU A 824 -17.06 25.73 24.06
CA GLU A 824 -17.44 26.28 25.37
C GLU A 824 -16.47 27.36 25.86
N ASN A 825 -15.17 27.06 25.86
CA ASN A 825 -14.12 27.95 26.38
C ASN A 825 -13.11 28.35 25.30
N ALA A 826 -12.65 27.38 24.52
CA ALA A 826 -11.70 27.56 23.44
C ALA A 826 -12.15 26.73 22.23
N CYS A 827 -11.91 27.26 21.04
CA CYS A 827 -12.24 26.59 19.79
C CYS A 827 -11.16 25.56 19.46
N ASP A 828 -11.48 24.27 19.58
CA ASP A 828 -10.63 23.21 19.04
C ASP A 828 -10.67 23.29 17.51
N PRO A 829 -9.53 23.51 16.83
CA PRO A 829 -9.50 23.63 15.38
C PRO A 829 -10.03 22.37 14.68
N ARG A 830 -9.76 21.16 15.18
CA ARG A 830 -10.20 19.92 14.51
C ARG A 830 -11.70 19.72 14.66
N GLY A 831 -12.25 20.03 15.84
CA GLY A 831 -13.70 20.05 16.06
C GLY A 831 -14.43 21.09 15.20
N ALA A 832 -13.86 22.29 15.06
CA ALA A 832 -14.39 23.32 14.16
C ALA A 832 -14.37 22.88 12.68
N ILE A 833 -13.34 22.13 12.27
CA ILE A 833 -13.21 21.68 10.88
C ILE A 833 -14.14 20.50 10.59
N SER A 834 -13.92 19.37 11.26
CA SER A 834 -14.52 18.07 10.93
C SER A 834 -15.71 17.70 11.82
N GLY A 835 -15.92 18.41 12.92
CA GLY A 835 -16.81 17.99 13.99
C GLY A 835 -16.16 16.99 14.95
N ILE A 836 -16.89 16.62 16.00
CA ILE A 836 -16.45 15.67 17.04
C ILE A 836 -17.54 14.63 17.31
N LEU A 837 -17.17 13.53 17.97
CA LEU A 837 -18.15 12.62 18.54
C LEU A 837 -18.54 13.10 19.95
N ASP A 838 -19.83 13.17 20.22
CA ASP A 838 -20.34 13.44 21.56
C ASP A 838 -20.12 12.22 22.50
N PRO A 839 -20.37 12.35 23.82
CA PRO A 839 -20.23 11.24 24.76
C PRO A 839 -21.13 10.01 24.46
N ASN A 840 -22.17 10.16 23.63
CA ASN A 840 -23.06 9.09 23.20
C ASN A 840 -22.64 8.47 21.86
N GLY A 841 -21.54 8.92 21.26
CA GLY A 841 -21.06 8.48 19.95
C GLY A 841 -21.81 9.11 18.77
N LYS A 842 -22.65 10.13 18.99
CA LYS A 842 -23.28 10.89 17.91
C LYS A 842 -22.28 11.90 17.37
N TRP A 843 -22.14 11.95 16.05
CA TRP A 843 -21.34 12.98 15.38
C TRP A 843 -22.01 14.34 15.47
N VAL A 844 -21.24 15.33 15.92
CA VAL A 844 -21.58 16.74 16.07
C VAL A 844 -20.78 17.50 15.02
N GLY A 845 -21.45 17.88 13.93
CA GLY A 845 -20.79 18.36 12.72
C GLY A 845 -20.09 19.72 12.85
N GLY A 846 -18.88 19.81 12.28
CA GLY A 846 -18.11 21.05 12.11
C GLY A 846 -18.54 21.88 10.90
N ILE A 847 -17.70 22.83 10.48
CA ILE A 847 -17.96 23.70 9.31
C ILE A 847 -17.86 22.92 8.00
N PHE A 848 -16.87 22.04 7.86
CA PHE A 848 -16.57 21.31 6.63
C PHE A 848 -17.24 19.95 6.59
N ASP A 849 -17.17 19.30 5.43
CA ASP A 849 -17.84 18.04 5.17
C ASP A 849 -17.24 16.93 6.04
N ARG A 850 -18.12 16.07 6.57
CA ARG A 850 -17.71 14.90 7.34
C ARG A 850 -16.68 14.04 6.60
N ASP A 851 -15.64 13.60 7.31
CA ASP A 851 -14.57 12.72 6.80
C ASP A 851 -13.85 13.25 5.53
N SER A 852 -13.91 14.56 5.31
CA SER A 852 -13.27 15.24 4.18
C SER A 852 -11.92 15.88 4.52
N PHE A 853 -11.61 16.09 5.80
CA PHE A 853 -10.37 16.75 6.23
C PHE A 853 -9.19 15.76 6.25
N VAL A 854 -8.11 16.12 5.55
CA VAL A 854 -6.82 15.44 5.59
C VAL A 854 -5.79 16.42 6.12
N GLU A 855 -5.40 16.22 7.39
CA GLU A 855 -4.35 17.00 8.02
C GLU A 855 -2.98 16.64 7.42
N THR A 856 -2.18 17.66 7.12
CA THR A 856 -0.82 17.52 6.56
C THR A 856 0.16 18.26 7.44
N LEU A 857 1.40 17.75 7.52
CA LEU A 857 2.46 18.29 8.38
C LEU A 857 2.08 18.23 9.88
N GLU A 858 1.24 17.26 10.28
CA GLU A 858 0.75 17.12 11.66
C GLU A 858 1.89 17.03 12.69
N GLY A 859 2.98 16.32 12.36
CA GLY A 859 4.10 16.12 13.29
C GLY A 859 4.98 17.35 13.55
N TRP A 860 4.87 18.41 12.73
CA TRP A 860 5.71 19.61 12.82
C TRP A 860 4.89 20.86 13.12
N ALA A 861 5.44 21.75 13.96
CA ALA A 861 4.83 23.02 14.36
C ALA A 861 3.33 22.90 14.70
N ARG A 862 3.05 22.02 15.67
CA ARG A 862 1.68 21.57 16.04
C ARG A 862 0.78 22.68 16.59
N THR A 863 1.32 23.87 16.85
CA THR A 863 0.52 25.07 17.20
C THR A 863 -0.33 25.58 16.03
N VAL A 864 -0.07 25.12 14.81
CA VAL A 864 -0.87 25.40 13.61
C VAL A 864 -1.28 24.09 12.95
N VAL A 865 -2.56 23.99 12.59
CA VAL A 865 -3.17 22.85 11.90
C VAL A 865 -3.36 23.22 10.43
N THR A 866 -2.87 22.38 9.51
CA THR A 866 -2.95 22.63 8.06
C THR A 866 -3.43 21.40 7.32
N GLY A 867 -4.30 21.55 6.33
CA GLY A 867 -4.79 20.39 5.57
C GLY A 867 -5.73 20.75 4.44
N ARG A 868 -6.29 19.74 3.76
CA ARG A 868 -7.34 19.92 2.74
C ARG A 868 -8.66 19.41 3.28
N ALA A 869 -9.76 20.10 2.97
CA ALA A 869 -11.13 19.69 3.31
C ALA A 869 -12.06 19.91 2.11
N LYS A 870 -13.34 19.54 2.25
CA LYS A 870 -14.40 19.93 1.31
C LYS A 870 -15.48 20.71 2.04
N LEU A 871 -16.04 21.74 1.38
CA LEU A 871 -17.20 22.49 1.85
C LEU A 871 -18.33 22.35 0.83
N GLY A 872 -19.34 21.54 1.15
CA GLY A 872 -20.41 21.18 0.22
C GLY A 872 -19.85 20.57 -1.07
N GLY A 873 -18.79 19.77 -0.96
CA GLY A 873 -18.14 19.15 -2.11
C GLY A 873 -17.01 19.94 -2.76
N ILE A 874 -16.89 21.25 -2.48
CA ILE A 874 -15.85 22.10 -3.06
C ILE A 874 -14.55 21.92 -2.28
N PRO A 875 -13.44 21.50 -2.91
CA PRO A 875 -12.17 21.30 -2.23
C PRO A 875 -11.54 22.64 -1.80
N VAL A 876 -10.97 22.67 -0.59
CA VAL A 876 -10.36 23.88 0.00
C VAL A 876 -9.11 23.53 0.81
N GLY A 877 -8.15 24.45 0.87
CA GLY A 877 -7.05 24.45 1.83
C GLY A 877 -7.48 25.07 3.16
N ILE A 878 -7.00 24.51 4.27
CA ILE A 878 -7.32 24.95 5.63
C ILE A 878 -6.03 25.31 6.37
N VAL A 879 -6.04 26.45 7.04
CA VAL A 879 -5.09 26.82 8.11
C VAL A 879 -5.91 27.16 9.35
N ALA A 880 -5.63 26.51 10.47
CA ALA A 880 -6.30 26.73 11.75
C ALA A 880 -5.29 26.73 12.89
N VAL A 881 -5.72 27.19 14.07
CA VAL A 881 -4.81 27.44 15.20
C VAL A 881 -5.13 26.50 16.35
N GLU A 882 -4.11 25.82 16.87
CA GLU A 882 -4.22 25.06 18.11
C GLU A 882 -4.33 26.01 19.30
N THR A 883 -5.29 25.75 20.18
CA THR A 883 -5.55 26.59 21.36
C THR A 883 -4.85 26.04 22.60
N GLN A 884 -4.53 24.75 22.62
CA GLN A 884 -3.79 24.14 23.72
C GLN A 884 -2.29 24.40 23.61
N THR A 885 -1.61 24.46 24.76
CA THR A 885 -0.14 24.49 24.80
C THR A 885 0.40 23.16 24.30
N VAL A 886 1.26 23.21 23.29
CA VAL A 886 1.93 22.05 22.71
C VAL A 886 3.31 21.90 23.35
N MET A 887 3.68 20.67 23.71
CA MET A 887 5.06 20.34 24.10
C MET A 887 5.86 19.90 22.88
N GLN A 888 6.81 20.74 22.46
CA GLN A 888 7.77 20.40 21.41
C GLN A 888 8.95 19.64 22.02
N VAL A 889 9.16 18.40 21.57
CA VAL A 889 10.30 17.58 21.99
C VAL A 889 11.41 17.69 20.95
N ILE A 890 12.54 18.26 21.34
CA ILE A 890 13.74 18.35 20.52
C ILE A 890 14.65 17.18 20.94
N PRO A 891 14.91 16.20 20.05
CA PRO A 891 15.72 15.04 20.41
C PRO A 891 17.18 15.43 20.67
N ALA A 892 17.86 14.67 21.53
CA ALA A 892 19.30 14.77 21.70
C ALA A 892 20.02 14.37 20.40
N ASP A 893 21.11 15.06 20.05
CA ASP A 893 21.99 14.66 18.96
C ASP A 893 23.04 13.67 19.50
N PRO A 894 23.02 12.37 19.11
CA PRO A 894 24.02 11.40 19.55
C PRO A 894 25.46 11.77 19.14
N GLY A 895 25.62 12.63 18.13
CA GLY A 895 26.91 13.15 17.71
C GLY A 895 27.56 14.10 18.73
N GLN A 896 26.77 14.70 19.63
CA GLN A 896 27.20 15.66 20.65
C GLN A 896 26.95 15.08 22.05
N LEU A 897 28.02 14.83 22.81
CA LEU A 897 27.92 14.11 24.09
C LEU A 897 27.19 14.87 25.20
N ASP A 898 27.18 16.19 25.13
CA ASP A 898 26.50 17.12 26.05
C ASP A 898 25.05 17.44 25.62
N SER A 899 24.62 16.94 24.46
CA SER A 899 23.26 17.07 23.99
C SER A 899 22.31 16.23 24.84
N HIS A 900 21.16 16.81 25.19
CA HIS A 900 20.09 16.14 25.91
C HIS A 900 18.75 16.51 25.28
N GLU A 901 17.75 15.66 25.48
CA GLU A 901 16.39 15.95 25.02
C GLU A 901 15.87 17.22 25.71
N ARG A 902 15.27 18.12 24.93
CA ARG A 902 14.68 19.35 25.44
C ARG A 902 13.20 19.39 25.11
N VAL A 903 12.39 19.62 26.15
CA VAL A 903 10.95 19.82 26.00
C VAL A 903 10.65 21.31 26.13
N VAL A 904 10.16 21.89 25.05
CA VAL A 904 9.84 23.32 24.95
C VAL A 904 8.32 23.49 24.92
N PRO A 905 7.71 24.16 25.91
CA PRO A 905 6.30 24.51 25.83
C PRO A 905 6.10 25.64 24.81
N GLN A 906 5.21 25.41 23.85
CA GLN A 906 4.74 26.40 22.90
C GLN A 906 3.27 26.70 23.22
N ALA A 907 2.98 27.92 23.68
CA ALA A 907 1.61 28.33 23.99
C ALA A 907 0.71 28.27 22.75
N GLY A 908 -0.52 27.80 22.92
CA GLY A 908 -1.54 27.88 21.86
C GLY A 908 -1.83 29.33 21.47
N GLN A 909 -2.40 29.54 20.29
CA GLN A 909 -2.75 30.87 19.76
C GLN A 909 -1.54 31.82 19.55
N VAL A 910 -0.30 31.32 19.50
CA VAL A 910 0.90 32.15 19.28
C VAL A 910 1.70 31.60 18.10
N TRP A 911 2.16 32.49 17.22
CA TRP A 911 3.11 32.12 16.17
C TRP A 911 4.55 32.09 16.69
N PHE A 912 5.16 30.91 16.56
CA PHE A 912 6.58 30.59 16.68
C PHE A 912 7.25 30.46 15.29
N PRO A 913 8.59 30.47 15.18
CA PRO A 913 9.29 30.47 13.89
C PRO A 913 8.89 29.29 13.00
N ASP A 914 8.78 28.10 13.60
CA ASP A 914 8.33 26.88 12.94
C ASP A 914 6.88 26.99 12.44
N SER A 915 5.97 27.50 13.27
CA SER A 915 4.54 27.64 12.93
C SER A 915 4.26 28.71 11.89
N ALA A 916 5.01 29.82 11.89
CA ALA A 916 4.94 30.82 10.84
C ALA A 916 5.48 30.26 9.51
N THR A 917 6.56 29.47 9.56
CA THR A 917 7.11 28.78 8.37
C THR A 917 6.14 27.72 7.84
N LYS A 918 5.50 26.93 8.70
CA LYS A 918 4.46 25.96 8.34
C LYS A 918 3.28 26.65 7.67
N THR A 919 2.81 27.76 8.24
CA THR A 919 1.74 28.58 7.66
C THR A 919 2.13 29.05 6.26
N ALA A 920 3.30 29.67 6.12
CA ALA A 920 3.79 30.14 4.82
C ALA A 920 3.92 29.02 3.78
N GLN A 921 4.47 27.86 4.14
CA GLN A 921 4.61 26.71 3.26
C GLN A 921 3.23 26.17 2.81
N ALA A 922 2.28 26.06 3.74
CA ALA A 922 0.93 25.60 3.41
C ALA A 922 0.23 26.55 2.42
N LEU A 923 0.34 27.87 2.64
CA LEU A 923 -0.18 28.87 1.68
C LEU A 923 0.42 28.69 0.29
N LEU A 924 1.73 28.47 0.20
CA LEU A 924 2.39 28.27 -1.09
C LEU A 924 1.89 26.98 -1.76
N ASP A 925 1.78 25.88 -1.02
CA ASP A 925 1.28 24.60 -1.53
C ASP A 925 -0.15 24.71 -2.04
N PHE A 926 -1.06 25.31 -1.26
CA PHE A 926 -2.47 25.46 -1.66
C PHE A 926 -2.64 26.36 -2.88
N ASN A 927 -1.88 27.46 -2.99
CA ASN A 927 -1.91 28.34 -4.16
C ASN A 927 -1.45 27.60 -5.44
N ARG A 928 -0.47 26.69 -5.31
CA ARG A 928 0.03 25.85 -6.41
C ARG A 928 -0.91 24.69 -6.75
N GLU A 929 -1.70 24.24 -5.79
CA GLU A 929 -2.81 23.29 -5.99
C GLU A 929 -4.07 23.96 -6.54
N GLU A 930 -4.06 25.29 -6.67
CA GLU A 930 -5.18 26.12 -7.13
C GLU A 930 -6.43 25.99 -6.24
N LEU A 931 -6.22 25.80 -4.94
CA LEU A 931 -7.30 25.67 -3.97
C LEU A 931 -7.75 27.02 -3.41
N PRO A 932 -9.05 27.24 -3.20
CA PRO A 932 -9.54 28.26 -2.28
C PRO A 932 -9.05 27.97 -0.85
N LEU A 933 -8.92 29.00 -0.02
CA LEU A 933 -8.31 28.91 1.30
C LEU A 933 -9.24 29.40 2.41
N PHE A 934 -9.27 28.67 3.51
CA PHE A 934 -9.83 29.13 4.78
C PHE A 934 -8.74 29.26 5.83
N ILE A 935 -8.65 30.44 6.44
CA ILE A 935 -7.83 30.69 7.63
C ILE A 935 -8.79 30.89 8.81
N LEU A 936 -8.90 29.88 9.68
CA LEU A 936 -9.61 29.98 10.95
C LEU A 936 -8.70 30.71 11.95
N ALA A 937 -8.69 32.04 11.86
CA ALA A 937 -7.73 32.90 12.52
C ALA A 937 -8.01 33.03 14.02
N ASN A 938 -7.08 32.55 14.84
CA ASN A 938 -7.21 32.55 16.29
C ASN A 938 -5.85 32.77 16.99
N TRP A 939 -5.11 33.81 16.58
CA TRP A 939 -3.79 34.14 17.11
C TRP A 939 -3.77 35.43 17.93
N ARG A 940 -3.21 35.35 19.15
CA ARG A 940 -2.95 36.49 20.04
C ARG A 940 -1.71 37.30 19.64
N GLY A 941 -0.89 36.78 18.73
CA GLY A 941 0.30 37.47 18.26
C GLY A 941 1.44 36.53 17.87
N PHE A 942 2.62 37.13 17.72
CA PHE A 942 3.88 36.44 17.51
C PHE A 942 4.62 36.31 18.84
N SER A 943 5.39 35.23 18.99
CA SER A 943 6.31 35.13 20.13
C SER A 943 7.41 36.19 20.01
N GLY A 944 7.40 37.14 20.94
CA GLY A 944 8.40 38.21 21.06
C GLY A 944 9.61 37.83 21.92
N GLY A 945 9.76 36.56 22.28
CA GLY A 945 10.89 36.09 23.09
C GLY A 945 12.23 36.23 22.37
N GLN A 946 13.32 36.47 23.11
CA GLN A 946 14.66 36.67 22.53
C GLN A 946 15.08 35.50 21.62
N ARG A 947 14.81 34.25 22.05
CA ARG A 947 15.12 33.05 21.26
C ARG A 947 14.38 33.06 19.92
N ASP A 948 13.07 33.26 19.94
CA ASP A 948 12.23 33.14 18.74
C ASP A 948 12.50 34.29 17.76
N LEU A 949 12.86 35.47 18.26
CA LEU A 949 13.40 36.58 17.46
C LEU A 949 14.73 36.23 16.80
N PHE A 950 15.65 35.61 17.55
CA PHE A 950 16.94 35.15 17.02
C PHE A 950 16.78 34.04 15.97
N GLU A 951 15.81 33.14 16.16
CA GLU A 951 15.45 32.08 15.22
C GLU A 951 14.70 32.59 13.97
N GLY A 952 14.44 33.90 13.87
CA GLY A 952 13.96 34.52 12.64
C GLY A 952 12.45 34.55 12.46
N ILE A 953 11.67 34.68 13.55
CA ILE A 953 10.20 34.81 13.49
C ILE A 953 9.72 35.92 12.54
N LEU A 954 10.46 37.03 12.43
CA LEU A 954 10.09 38.15 11.55
C LEU A 954 10.22 37.78 10.08
N GLN A 955 11.27 37.04 9.70
CA GLN A 955 11.46 36.53 8.36
C GLN A 955 10.35 35.53 8.02
N ALA A 956 10.05 34.59 8.92
CA ALA A 956 8.96 33.63 8.73
C ALA A 956 7.59 34.33 8.59
N GLY A 957 7.29 35.29 9.46
CA GLY A 957 6.05 36.08 9.41
C GLY A 957 5.90 36.91 8.14
N SER A 958 6.99 37.49 7.62
CA SER A 958 6.96 38.25 6.35
C SER A 958 6.62 37.38 5.14
N THR A 959 6.96 36.09 5.18
CA THR A 959 6.69 35.15 4.09
C THR A 959 5.19 34.83 3.98
N ILE A 960 4.44 34.88 5.09
CA ILE A 960 2.97 34.75 5.09
C ILE A 960 2.34 35.86 4.24
N VAL A 961 2.78 37.11 4.44
CA VAL A 961 2.29 38.27 3.67
C VAL A 961 2.59 38.11 2.19
N GLU A 962 3.81 37.69 1.84
CA GLU A 962 4.20 37.51 0.44
C GLU A 962 3.39 36.42 -0.27
N ASN A 963 3.11 35.30 0.42
CA ASN A 963 2.31 34.22 -0.13
C ASN A 963 0.83 34.58 -0.25
N LEU A 964 0.27 35.39 0.67
CA LEU A 964 -1.09 35.93 0.54
C LEU A 964 -1.20 36.99 -0.55
N ARG A 965 -0.18 37.84 -0.72
CA ARG A 965 -0.10 38.86 -1.77
C ARG A 965 -0.13 38.25 -3.17
N THR A 966 0.45 37.05 -3.33
CA THR A 966 0.54 36.33 -4.61
C THR A 966 -0.49 35.20 -4.75
N TYR A 967 -1.40 35.06 -3.79
CA TYR A 967 -2.49 34.10 -3.82
C TYR A 967 -3.51 34.44 -4.90
N LYS A 968 -3.93 33.44 -5.69
CA LYS A 968 -4.78 33.67 -6.88
C LYS A 968 -6.22 33.18 -6.73
N GLN A 969 -6.51 32.39 -5.70
CA GLN A 969 -7.83 31.84 -5.43
C GLN A 969 -8.51 32.58 -4.27
N PRO A 970 -9.83 32.43 -4.08
CA PRO A 970 -10.54 33.06 -2.96
C PRO A 970 -9.95 32.63 -1.61
N VAL A 971 -9.74 33.60 -0.72
CA VAL A 971 -9.26 33.39 0.64
C VAL A 971 -10.27 33.93 1.63
N PHE A 972 -10.67 33.11 2.59
CA PHE A 972 -11.57 33.47 3.68
C PHE A 972 -10.81 33.46 4.99
N VAL A 973 -10.61 34.64 5.58
CA VAL A 973 -10.08 34.78 6.95
C VAL A 973 -11.27 34.90 7.88
N TYR A 974 -11.48 33.90 8.73
CA TYR A 974 -12.60 33.86 9.67
C TYR A 974 -12.09 33.76 11.10
N ILE A 975 -12.44 34.74 11.94
CA ILE A 975 -12.20 34.65 13.38
C ILE A 975 -13.34 33.82 14.00
N PRO A 976 -13.08 32.58 14.46
CA PRO A 976 -14.12 31.64 14.86
C PRO A 976 -14.77 32.03 16.20
N MET A 977 -15.78 31.27 16.62
CA MET A 977 -16.43 31.45 17.93
C MET A 977 -15.39 31.34 19.07
N MET A 978 -15.43 32.28 20.01
CA MET A 978 -14.41 32.49 21.07
C MET A 978 -12.98 32.71 20.56
N GLY A 979 -12.81 32.92 19.26
CA GLY A 979 -11.52 33.19 18.65
C GLY A 979 -11.06 34.63 18.89
N GLU A 980 -9.76 34.84 18.79
CA GLU A 980 -9.18 36.17 18.85
C GLU A 980 -8.05 36.42 17.87
N LEU A 981 -7.93 37.68 17.44
CA LEU A 981 -6.89 38.10 16.51
C LEU A 981 -6.31 39.45 16.92
N ARG A 982 -5.03 39.48 17.30
CA ARG A 982 -4.42 40.67 17.91
C ARG A 982 -3.19 41.19 17.18
N GLY A 983 -2.96 42.50 17.31
CA GLY A 983 -1.68 43.15 17.01
C GLY A 983 -1.06 42.69 15.69
N GLY A 984 0.18 42.19 15.77
CA GLY A 984 0.92 41.71 14.60
C GLY A 984 0.26 40.53 13.88
N ALA A 985 -0.50 39.69 14.58
CA ALA A 985 -1.15 38.55 13.94
C ALA A 985 -2.26 38.99 12.98
N TRP A 986 -3.00 40.06 13.31
CA TRP A 986 -3.96 40.67 12.39
C TRP A 986 -3.28 41.17 11.11
N VAL A 987 -2.16 41.88 11.27
CA VAL A 987 -1.46 42.56 10.16
C VAL A 987 -1.09 41.61 9.04
N VAL A 988 -0.67 40.38 9.35
CA VAL A 988 -0.16 39.45 8.34
C VAL A 988 -1.24 38.66 7.59
N VAL A 989 -2.51 38.77 7.99
CA VAL A 989 -3.66 38.12 7.32
C VAL A 989 -4.77 39.10 6.93
N ASP A 990 -4.51 40.41 7.01
CA ASP A 990 -5.50 41.43 6.70
C ASP A 990 -5.94 41.38 5.23
N SER A 991 -7.24 41.60 4.98
CA SER A 991 -7.82 41.58 3.62
C SER A 991 -7.16 42.57 2.65
N ARG A 992 -6.56 43.66 3.14
CA ARG A 992 -5.87 44.66 2.31
C ARG A 992 -4.56 44.17 1.69
N ILE A 993 -4.01 43.05 2.15
CA ILE A 993 -2.83 42.44 1.51
C ILE A 993 -3.12 42.08 0.06
N ASN A 994 -4.33 41.56 -0.20
CA ASN A 994 -4.82 41.17 -1.51
C ASN A 994 -6.35 41.28 -1.57
N SER A 995 -6.85 42.50 -1.69
CA SER A 995 -8.28 42.84 -1.57
C SER A 995 -9.18 42.21 -2.64
N ASP A 996 -8.59 41.75 -3.74
CA ASP A 996 -9.32 41.14 -4.85
C ASP A 996 -9.67 39.67 -4.53
N HIS A 997 -8.92 39.03 -3.63
CA HIS A 997 -9.06 37.60 -3.30
C HIS A 997 -9.40 37.32 -1.83
N ILE A 998 -8.95 38.18 -0.90
CA ILE A 998 -9.13 37.96 0.54
C ILE A 998 -10.40 38.64 1.07
N GLU A 999 -11.26 37.86 1.71
CA GLU A 999 -12.40 38.35 2.49
C GLU A 999 -12.25 37.97 3.96
N MET A 1000 -12.57 38.90 4.85
CA MET A 1000 -12.43 38.72 6.29
C MET A 1000 -13.77 38.81 7.00
N TYR A 1001 -14.04 37.85 7.88
CA TYR A 1001 -15.27 37.70 8.65
C TYR A 1001 -14.92 37.41 10.12
N ALA A 1002 -15.86 37.67 11.02
CA ALA A 1002 -15.69 37.34 12.43
C ALA A 1002 -17.00 36.82 13.03
N ASP A 1003 -16.90 35.87 13.95
CA ASP A 1003 -18.04 35.45 14.76
C ASP A 1003 -18.50 36.57 15.71
N ARG A 1004 -19.75 36.52 16.15
CA ARG A 1004 -20.30 37.47 17.14
C ARG A 1004 -19.48 37.54 18.42
N THR A 1005 -18.92 36.42 18.87
CA THR A 1005 -18.14 36.33 20.12
C THR A 1005 -16.65 36.58 19.93
N ALA A 1006 -16.20 36.69 18.67
CA ALA A 1006 -14.81 36.91 18.35
C ALA A 1006 -14.30 38.25 18.90
N LYS A 1007 -13.04 38.25 19.32
CA LYS A 1007 -12.35 39.45 19.84
C LYS A 1007 -11.18 39.85 18.93
N GLY A 1008 -10.93 41.14 18.78
CA GLY A 1008 -9.82 41.59 17.94
C GLY A 1008 -9.49 43.07 18.13
N ASN A 1009 -8.22 43.35 18.39
CA ASN A 1009 -7.72 44.71 18.62
C ASN A 1009 -6.18 44.74 18.58
N VAL A 1010 -5.59 45.91 18.78
CA VAL A 1010 -4.11 46.10 18.77
C VAL A 1010 -3.43 45.33 19.92
N LEU A 1011 -4.02 45.33 21.11
CA LEU A 1011 -3.53 44.66 22.32
C LEU A 1011 -4.69 43.98 23.04
N GLU A 1012 -4.35 43.06 23.94
CA GLU A 1012 -5.31 42.50 24.90
C GLU A 1012 -5.83 43.59 25.86
N PRO A 1013 -7.06 43.46 26.39
CA PRO A 1013 -7.65 44.41 27.32
C PRO A 1013 -6.75 44.75 28.51
N GLU A 1014 -6.10 43.74 29.09
CA GLU A 1014 -5.16 43.86 30.21
C GLU A 1014 -3.96 44.76 29.83
N GLY A 1015 -3.35 44.52 28.66
CA GLY A 1015 -2.27 45.37 28.16
C GLY A 1015 -2.72 46.78 27.80
N MET A 1016 -3.97 46.95 27.34
CA MET A 1016 -4.51 48.28 27.04
C MET A 1016 -4.65 49.13 28.30
N ILE A 1017 -5.18 48.58 29.39
CA ILE A 1017 -5.42 49.35 30.62
C ILE A 1017 -4.12 49.79 31.28
N GLU A 1018 -3.06 48.98 31.21
CA GLU A 1018 -1.73 49.35 31.72
C GLU A 1018 -1.15 50.58 31.03
N ILE A 1019 -1.54 50.82 29.78
CA ILE A 1019 -1.04 51.95 28.98
C ILE A 1019 -1.98 53.15 29.04
N LYS A 1020 -3.30 52.91 28.90
CA LYS A 1020 -4.32 53.96 28.66
C LYS A 1020 -5.27 54.21 29.84
N PHE A 1021 -5.25 53.37 30.86
CA PHE A 1021 -6.10 53.50 32.05
C PHE A 1021 -5.26 53.25 33.31
N ARG A 1022 -4.16 54.02 33.44
CA ARG A 1022 -3.17 53.85 34.51
C ARG A 1022 -3.76 54.25 35.86
N SER A 1023 -2.98 54.10 36.92
CA SER A 1023 -3.42 54.40 38.29
C SER A 1023 -4.05 55.78 38.43
N LYS A 1024 -3.56 56.80 37.69
CA LYS A 1024 -4.14 58.14 37.73
C LYS A 1024 -5.57 58.16 37.20
N GLU A 1025 -5.80 57.63 35.99
CA GLU A 1025 -7.12 57.57 35.36
C GLU A 1025 -8.09 56.68 36.16
N LEU A 1026 -7.59 55.59 36.76
CA LEU A 1026 -8.36 54.75 37.68
C LEU A 1026 -8.84 55.54 38.91
N LEU A 1027 -7.95 56.30 39.55
CA LEU A 1027 -8.29 57.13 40.72
C LEU A 1027 -9.23 58.28 40.38
N GLU A 1028 -9.09 58.88 39.19
CA GLU A 1028 -10.03 59.87 38.67
C GLU A 1028 -11.42 59.25 38.41
N CYS A 1029 -11.46 58.05 37.84
CA CYS A 1029 -12.69 57.30 37.63
C CYS A 1029 -13.39 56.96 38.96
N MET A 1030 -12.64 56.47 39.96
CA MET A 1030 -13.13 56.25 41.32
C MET A 1030 -13.67 57.53 41.94
N GLY A 1031 -12.93 58.63 41.80
CA GLY A 1031 -13.34 59.95 42.30
C GLY A 1031 -14.59 60.52 41.63
N ARG A 1032 -14.95 60.03 40.44
CA ARG A 1032 -16.15 60.44 39.71
C ARG A 1032 -17.36 59.55 40.02
N LEU A 1033 -17.14 58.26 40.33
CA LEU A 1033 -18.20 57.26 40.41
C LEU A 1033 -18.50 56.77 41.84
N ASP A 1034 -17.52 56.70 42.75
CA ASP A 1034 -17.73 56.21 44.12
C ASP A 1034 -18.23 57.32 45.05
N GLN A 1035 -19.47 57.20 45.51
CA GLN A 1035 -20.12 58.21 46.36
C GLN A 1035 -19.42 58.42 47.71
N GLN A 1036 -18.84 57.37 48.30
CA GLN A 1036 -18.11 57.50 49.57
C GLN A 1036 -16.83 58.31 49.36
N LEU A 1037 -16.07 58.01 48.31
CA LEU A 1037 -14.83 58.69 47.97
C LEU A 1037 -15.07 60.16 47.56
N ILE A 1038 -16.16 60.45 46.84
CA ILE A 1038 -16.64 61.82 46.58
C ILE A 1038 -16.91 62.55 47.91
N SER A 1039 -17.66 61.92 48.82
CA SER A 1039 -17.98 62.52 50.12
C SER A 1039 -16.74 62.77 50.99
N LEU A 1040 -15.77 61.84 50.97
CA LEU A 1040 -14.51 61.98 51.71
C LEU A 1040 -13.63 63.07 51.11
N LYS A 1041 -13.58 63.20 49.77
CA LYS A 1041 -12.87 64.29 49.09
C LYS A 1041 -13.52 65.66 49.35
N ALA A 1042 -14.86 65.73 49.41
CA ALA A 1042 -15.58 66.94 49.80
C ALA A 1042 -15.25 67.33 51.26
N LYS A 1043 -15.34 66.39 52.20
CA LYS A 1043 -14.95 66.58 53.60
C LYS A 1043 -13.48 66.99 53.76
N LEU A 1044 -12.58 66.45 52.94
CA LEU A 1044 -11.17 66.85 52.86
C LEU A 1044 -11.01 68.30 52.40
N SER A 1045 -11.79 68.74 51.42
CA SER A 1045 -11.77 70.14 50.97
C SER A 1045 -12.31 71.10 52.05
N GLU A 1046 -13.38 70.72 52.76
CA GLU A 1046 -13.93 71.48 53.88
C GLU A 1046 -12.94 71.57 55.06
N ALA A 1047 -12.30 70.45 55.42
CA ALA A 1047 -11.32 70.39 56.51
C ALA A 1047 -10.07 71.23 56.22
N LYS A 1048 -9.60 71.23 54.97
CA LYS A 1048 -8.49 72.10 54.52
C LYS A 1048 -8.82 73.59 54.61
N THR A 1049 -10.09 73.95 54.38
CA THR A 1049 -10.55 75.35 54.45
C THR A 1049 -10.73 75.81 55.91
N SER A 1050 -10.98 74.88 56.83
CA SER A 1050 -11.31 75.15 58.24
C SER A 1050 -10.10 75.12 59.21
N GLY A 1051 -8.88 74.80 58.74
CA GLY A 1051 -7.64 74.85 59.54
C GLY A 1051 -7.44 73.71 60.56
N LEU A 1052 -8.22 72.63 60.50
CA LEU A 1052 -8.17 71.49 61.43
C LEU A 1052 -7.23 70.38 60.91
N TYR A 1053 -5.92 70.51 61.15
CA TYR A 1053 -4.88 69.62 60.58
C TYR A 1053 -5.01 68.13 60.97
N GLU A 1054 -5.46 67.78 62.19
CA GLU A 1054 -5.66 66.38 62.61
C GLU A 1054 -6.77 65.66 61.79
N ASN A 1055 -7.81 66.40 61.38
CA ASN A 1055 -8.89 65.84 60.56
C ASN A 1055 -8.47 65.61 59.10
N VAL A 1056 -7.49 66.37 58.60
CA VAL A 1056 -6.98 66.26 57.23
C VAL A 1056 -6.22 64.94 57.07
N GLU A 1057 -5.39 64.54 58.04
CA GLU A 1057 -4.60 63.31 57.97
C GLU A 1057 -5.49 62.06 58.07
N LEU A 1058 -6.48 62.07 58.99
CA LEU A 1058 -7.48 61.00 59.09
C LEU A 1058 -8.29 60.83 57.80
N GLN A 1059 -8.71 61.94 57.17
CA GLN A 1059 -9.46 61.89 55.91
C GLN A 1059 -8.59 61.41 54.75
N LEU A 1060 -7.31 61.78 54.69
CA LEU A 1060 -6.36 61.25 53.70
C LEU A 1060 -6.16 59.73 53.85
N GLN A 1061 -6.04 59.24 55.10
CA GLN A 1061 -5.94 57.81 55.37
C GLN A 1061 -7.21 57.05 54.97
N GLN A 1062 -8.40 57.60 55.26
CA GLN A 1062 -9.69 57.02 54.85
C GLN A 1062 -9.86 56.99 53.33
N ILE A 1063 -9.45 58.05 52.63
CA ILE A 1063 -9.46 58.09 51.15
C ILE A 1063 -8.53 57.00 50.61
N LYS A 1064 -7.29 56.93 51.08
CA LYS A 1064 -6.32 55.95 50.60
C LYS A 1064 -6.75 54.50 50.88
N ALA A 1065 -7.38 54.25 52.04
CA ALA A 1065 -7.94 52.96 52.38
C ALA A 1065 -9.09 52.57 51.43
N ARG A 1066 -9.99 53.53 51.13
CA ARG A 1066 -11.10 53.32 50.18
C ARG A 1066 -10.59 53.11 48.74
N GLU A 1067 -9.61 53.88 48.30
CA GLU A 1067 -8.96 53.71 46.99
C GLU A 1067 -8.34 52.32 46.85
N THR A 1068 -7.62 51.85 47.88
CA THR A 1068 -7.02 50.51 47.90
C THR A 1068 -8.09 49.42 47.87
N GLN A 1069 -9.20 49.61 48.59
CA GLN A 1069 -10.33 48.68 48.59
C GLN A 1069 -11.02 48.59 47.22
N LEU A 1070 -11.16 49.72 46.52
CA LEU A 1070 -11.86 49.81 45.23
C LEU A 1070 -11.00 49.38 44.05
N LEU A 1071 -9.67 49.41 44.18
CA LEU A 1071 -8.73 49.17 43.09
C LEU A 1071 -9.01 47.87 42.30
N PRO A 1072 -9.18 46.69 42.93
CA PRO A 1072 -9.43 45.46 42.17
C PRO A 1072 -10.71 45.54 41.31
N LEU A 1073 -11.78 46.13 41.84
CA LEU A 1073 -13.05 46.27 41.12
C LEU A 1073 -12.93 47.27 39.96
N TYR A 1074 -12.29 48.42 40.19
CA TYR A 1074 -12.11 49.42 39.13
C TYR A 1074 -11.14 48.96 38.05
N THR A 1075 -10.16 48.12 38.37
CA THR A 1075 -9.36 47.41 37.38
C THR A 1075 -10.25 46.50 36.52
N GLN A 1076 -11.15 45.72 37.11
CA GLN A 1076 -12.11 44.91 36.33
C GLN A 1076 -13.04 45.76 35.46
N ILE A 1077 -13.52 46.90 35.97
CA ILE A 1077 -14.32 47.86 35.18
C ILE A 1077 -13.51 48.40 34.01
N ALA A 1078 -12.25 48.76 34.22
CA ALA A 1078 -11.35 49.23 33.18
C ALA A 1078 -11.09 48.14 32.13
N THR A 1079 -10.83 46.90 32.55
CA THR A 1079 -10.69 45.76 31.66
C THR A 1079 -11.96 45.56 30.84
N LYS A 1080 -13.14 45.60 31.47
CA LYS A 1080 -14.43 45.48 30.76
C LYS A 1080 -14.64 46.61 29.76
N PHE A 1081 -14.24 47.84 30.11
CA PHE A 1081 -14.28 48.98 29.20
C PHE A 1081 -13.33 48.78 28.01
N ALA A 1082 -12.12 48.26 28.22
CA ALA A 1082 -11.20 47.91 27.15
C ALA A 1082 -11.79 46.80 26.26
N GLU A 1083 -12.39 45.74 26.83
CA GLU A 1083 -13.06 44.67 26.07
C GLU A 1083 -14.15 45.17 25.11
N LEU A 1084 -14.86 46.25 25.45
CA LEU A 1084 -15.88 46.82 24.56
C LEU A 1084 -15.28 47.35 23.24
N HIS A 1085 -13.98 47.64 23.23
CA HIS A 1085 -13.23 48.03 22.03
C HIS A 1085 -12.72 46.84 21.21
N ASP A 1086 -12.92 45.62 21.68
CA ASP A 1086 -12.42 44.40 21.03
C ASP A 1086 -13.50 43.65 20.25
N THR A 1087 -14.74 44.14 20.30
CA THR A 1087 -15.91 43.42 19.78
C THR A 1087 -15.93 43.34 18.26
N SER A 1088 -16.42 42.21 17.72
CA SER A 1088 -16.68 42.02 16.29
C SER A 1088 -17.58 43.11 15.68
N LEU A 1089 -18.56 43.60 16.44
CA LEU A 1089 -19.40 44.74 16.01
C LEU A 1089 -18.60 46.02 15.78
N ARG A 1090 -17.57 46.29 16.59
CA ARG A 1090 -16.66 47.42 16.33
C ARG A 1090 -15.84 47.19 15.07
N MET A 1091 -15.38 45.96 14.82
CA MET A 1091 -14.66 45.62 13.59
C MET A 1091 -15.51 45.92 12.35
N ALA A 1092 -16.77 45.48 12.35
CA ALA A 1092 -17.71 45.77 11.25
C ALA A 1092 -18.00 47.28 11.13
N ALA A 1093 -18.20 47.99 12.25
CA ALA A 1093 -18.41 49.44 12.24
C ALA A 1093 -17.18 50.24 11.76
N LYS A 1094 -15.99 49.62 11.77
CA LYS A 1094 -14.76 50.17 11.21
C LYS A 1094 -14.44 49.64 9.81
N GLU A 1095 -15.32 48.82 9.24
CA GLU A 1095 -15.20 48.26 7.88
C GLU A 1095 -13.89 47.49 7.66
N VAL A 1096 -13.35 46.86 8.72
CA VAL A 1096 -12.15 46.00 8.62
C VAL A 1096 -12.49 44.53 8.40
N ILE A 1097 -13.76 44.16 8.59
CA ILE A 1097 -14.35 42.87 8.19
C ILE A 1097 -15.59 43.13 7.33
N LYS A 1098 -16.00 42.15 6.53
CA LYS A 1098 -17.20 42.23 5.69
C LYS A 1098 -18.48 42.16 6.50
N GLU A 1099 -18.58 41.17 7.38
CA GLU A 1099 -19.78 40.92 8.17
C GLU A 1099 -19.44 40.18 9.47
N VAL A 1100 -20.28 40.37 10.49
CA VAL A 1100 -20.28 39.54 11.70
C VAL A 1100 -21.23 38.36 11.49
N LEU A 1101 -20.69 37.16 11.50
CA LEU A 1101 -21.44 35.93 11.24
C LEU A 1101 -21.91 35.27 12.54
N ASP A 1102 -22.98 34.47 12.41
CA ASP A 1102 -23.41 33.55 13.46
C ASP A 1102 -22.78 32.18 13.22
N TRP A 1103 -22.04 31.67 14.21
CA TRP A 1103 -21.30 30.41 14.12
C TRP A 1103 -22.15 29.24 13.59
N ARG A 1104 -23.38 29.09 14.09
CA ARG A 1104 -24.30 28.00 13.71
C ARG A 1104 -24.64 28.02 12.21
N ASN A 1105 -24.72 29.20 11.59
CA ASN A 1105 -25.08 29.35 10.18
C ASN A 1105 -23.87 29.53 9.25
N SER A 1106 -22.65 29.53 9.80
CA SER A 1106 -21.42 29.81 9.05
C SER A 1106 -21.18 28.84 7.89
N ARG A 1107 -21.47 27.55 8.03
CA ARG A 1107 -21.34 26.55 6.95
C ARG A 1107 -22.13 26.94 5.71
N SER A 1108 -23.44 27.17 5.86
CA SER A 1108 -24.32 27.51 4.73
C SER A 1108 -23.93 28.83 4.08
N PHE A 1109 -23.57 29.83 4.89
CA PHE A 1109 -23.05 31.11 4.40
C PHE A 1109 -21.78 30.92 3.56
N PHE A 1110 -20.76 30.27 4.13
CA PHE A 1110 -19.48 30.09 3.46
C PHE A 1110 -19.58 29.21 2.22
N TYR A 1111 -20.46 28.21 2.21
CA TYR A 1111 -20.70 27.41 1.00
C TYR A 1111 -21.21 28.28 -0.15
N LYS A 1112 -22.27 29.06 0.08
CA LYS A 1112 -22.83 29.96 -0.94
C LYS A 1112 -21.80 30.99 -1.40
N ARG A 1113 -21.10 31.61 -0.45
CA ARG A 1113 -20.09 32.63 -0.75
C ARG A 1113 -18.91 32.05 -1.52
N LEU A 1114 -18.40 30.89 -1.11
CA LEU A 1114 -17.33 30.17 -1.81
C LEU A 1114 -17.75 29.78 -3.23
N TYR A 1115 -18.94 29.17 -3.37
CA TYR A 1115 -19.47 28.76 -4.66
C TYR A 1115 -19.59 29.95 -5.62
N ARG A 1116 -20.11 31.08 -5.14
CA ARG A 1116 -20.13 32.33 -5.89
C ARG A 1116 -18.73 32.77 -6.33
N ARG A 1117 -17.76 32.81 -5.42
CA ARG A 1117 -16.40 33.29 -5.73
C ARG A 1117 -15.70 32.38 -6.75
N VAL A 1118 -15.93 31.07 -6.69
CA VAL A 1118 -15.48 30.12 -7.72
C VAL A 1118 -16.14 30.40 -9.08
N LEU A 1119 -17.44 30.68 -9.10
CA LEU A 1119 -18.17 31.03 -10.33
C LEU A 1119 -17.75 32.39 -10.92
N GLU A 1120 -17.45 33.38 -10.09
CA GLU A 1120 -16.91 34.67 -10.53
C GLU A 1120 -15.58 34.48 -11.27
N GLU A 1121 -14.67 33.66 -10.76
CA GLU A 1121 -13.39 33.36 -11.43
C GLU A 1121 -13.59 32.59 -12.75
N SER A 1122 -14.52 31.63 -12.78
CA SER A 1122 -14.89 30.93 -14.02
C SER A 1122 -15.43 31.91 -15.09
N LEU A 1123 -16.27 32.86 -14.68
CA LEU A 1123 -16.79 33.89 -15.57
C LEU A 1123 -15.70 34.87 -16.02
N ILE A 1124 -14.78 35.27 -15.14
CA ILE A 1124 -13.61 36.09 -15.50
C ILE A 1124 -12.78 35.39 -16.57
N LYS A 1125 -12.53 34.08 -16.43
CA LYS A 1125 -11.81 33.28 -17.44
C LYS A 1125 -12.55 33.34 -18.78
N THR A 1126 -13.86 33.12 -18.78
CA THR A 1126 -14.72 33.21 -19.97
C THR A 1126 -14.64 34.59 -20.65
N VAL A 1127 -14.69 35.67 -19.87
CA VAL A 1127 -14.59 37.05 -20.37
C VAL A 1127 -13.21 37.34 -20.94
N LYS A 1128 -12.14 36.90 -20.28
CA LYS A 1128 -10.76 37.05 -20.78
C LYS A 1128 -10.53 36.24 -22.06
N ASP A 1129 -11.10 35.06 -22.18
CA ASP A 1129 -11.00 34.25 -23.40
C ASP A 1129 -11.71 34.94 -24.58
N ALA A 1130 -12.87 35.55 -24.33
CA ALA A 1130 -13.62 36.33 -25.30
C ALA A 1130 -12.90 37.62 -25.72
N ALA A 1131 -12.36 38.39 -24.77
CA ALA A 1131 -11.69 39.67 -25.03
C ALA A 1131 -10.23 39.55 -25.52
N GLY A 1132 -9.55 38.45 -25.16
CA GLY A 1132 -8.12 38.23 -25.40
C GLY A 1132 -7.25 38.51 -24.17
N GLU A 1133 -6.01 38.03 -24.22
CA GLU A 1133 -5.08 38.00 -23.06
C GLU A 1133 -4.69 39.37 -22.49
N GLN A 1134 -4.96 40.46 -23.21
CA GLN A 1134 -4.64 41.82 -22.75
C GLN A 1134 -5.59 42.34 -21.65
N LEU A 1135 -6.75 41.71 -21.43
CA LEU A 1135 -7.69 42.14 -20.41
C LEU A 1135 -7.21 41.70 -19.01
N SER A 1136 -6.95 42.68 -18.13
CA SER A 1136 -6.56 42.39 -16.73
C SER A 1136 -7.73 41.78 -15.94
N HIS A 1137 -7.41 41.02 -14.88
CA HIS A 1137 -8.42 40.39 -14.01
C HIS A 1137 -9.41 41.41 -13.45
N LYS A 1138 -8.91 42.53 -12.93
CA LYS A 1138 -9.72 43.64 -12.44
C LYS A 1138 -10.69 44.21 -13.49
N CYS A 1139 -10.21 44.42 -14.72
CA CYS A 1139 -11.07 44.93 -15.79
C CYS A 1139 -12.18 43.94 -16.17
N ALA A 1140 -11.86 42.64 -16.20
CA ALA A 1140 -12.86 41.61 -16.45
C ALA A 1140 -13.94 41.58 -15.35
N MET A 1141 -13.53 41.65 -14.08
CA MET A 1141 -14.45 41.74 -12.94
C MET A 1141 -15.32 43.02 -13.00
N ASP A 1142 -14.75 44.16 -13.38
CA ASP A 1142 -15.49 45.43 -13.51
C ASP A 1142 -16.54 45.35 -14.64
N LEU A 1143 -16.23 44.66 -15.75
CA LEU A 1143 -17.21 44.38 -16.81
C LEU A 1143 -18.35 43.49 -16.31
N ILE A 1144 -18.04 42.41 -15.59
CA ILE A 1144 -19.06 41.52 -15.02
C ILE A 1144 -19.98 42.29 -14.07
N LYS A 1145 -19.42 43.11 -13.17
CA LYS A 1145 -20.20 43.95 -12.26
C LYS A 1145 -21.08 44.95 -13.00
N LYS A 1146 -20.57 45.53 -14.09
CA LYS A 1146 -21.34 46.42 -14.96
C LYS A 1146 -22.51 45.68 -15.60
N TRP A 1147 -22.27 44.52 -16.22
CA TRP A 1147 -23.34 43.72 -16.85
C TRP A 1147 -24.39 43.27 -15.84
N PHE A 1148 -23.98 42.89 -14.63
CA PHE A 1148 -24.92 42.57 -13.55
C PHE A 1148 -25.77 43.79 -13.15
N SER A 1149 -25.14 44.95 -12.98
CA SER A 1149 -25.83 46.19 -12.56
C SER A 1149 -26.81 46.72 -13.61
N GLU A 1150 -26.56 46.46 -14.89
CA GLU A 1150 -27.44 46.81 -16.01
C GLU A 1150 -28.61 45.84 -16.17
N SER A 1151 -28.60 44.69 -15.49
CA SER A 1151 -29.63 43.66 -15.59
C SER A 1151 -30.93 44.01 -14.83
N ASP A 1152 -32.04 43.43 -15.28
CA ASP A 1152 -33.34 43.59 -14.62
C ASP A 1152 -33.38 43.01 -13.19
N ILE A 1153 -32.46 42.11 -12.85
CA ILE A 1153 -32.35 41.51 -11.50
C ILE A 1153 -31.80 42.53 -10.49
N ALA A 1154 -30.93 43.43 -10.94
CA ALA A 1154 -30.29 44.46 -10.12
C ALA A 1154 -31.06 45.79 -10.08
N ARG A 1155 -32.02 46.01 -11.00
CA ARG A 1155 -32.87 47.22 -11.03
C ARG A 1155 -33.57 47.41 -9.68
N ASP A 1156 -33.46 48.63 -9.15
CA ASP A 1156 -34.11 49.12 -7.92
C ASP A 1156 -33.63 48.54 -6.56
N ARG A 1157 -32.52 47.79 -6.51
CA ARG A 1157 -31.94 47.28 -5.25
C ARG A 1157 -30.60 47.94 -4.91
N THR A 1158 -30.55 48.68 -3.80
CA THR A 1158 -29.27 49.17 -3.23
C THR A 1158 -28.39 48.00 -2.80
N ASN A 1159 -27.15 47.93 -3.29
CA ASN A 1159 -26.18 46.84 -3.04
C ASN A 1159 -26.58 45.44 -3.53
N ALA A 1160 -27.35 45.34 -4.63
CA ALA A 1160 -27.72 44.06 -5.25
C ALA A 1160 -26.52 43.12 -5.52
N TRP A 1161 -25.34 43.67 -5.79
CA TRP A 1161 -24.13 42.86 -6.02
C TRP A 1161 -23.72 42.06 -4.78
N ALA A 1162 -24.01 42.50 -3.56
CA ALA A 1162 -23.64 41.77 -2.35
C ALA A 1162 -24.52 40.53 -2.08
N ASP A 1163 -25.66 40.40 -2.78
CA ASP A 1163 -26.60 39.28 -2.65
C ASP A 1163 -26.15 38.11 -3.54
N ASP A 1164 -25.73 37.01 -2.92
CA ASP A 1164 -25.25 35.81 -3.61
C ASP A 1164 -26.36 35.12 -4.41
N GLU A 1165 -27.61 35.12 -3.94
CA GLU A 1165 -28.75 34.51 -4.64
C GLU A 1165 -29.14 35.31 -5.88
N ALA A 1166 -29.08 36.64 -5.80
CA ALA A 1166 -29.29 37.50 -6.96
C ALA A 1166 -28.23 37.25 -8.04
N PHE A 1167 -26.96 37.05 -7.63
CA PHE A 1167 -25.88 36.71 -8.55
C PHE A 1167 -26.10 35.35 -9.23
N PHE A 1168 -26.46 34.29 -8.50
CA PHE A 1168 -26.71 32.98 -9.09
C PHE A 1168 -27.82 33.03 -10.16
N ARG A 1169 -28.96 33.67 -9.84
CA ARG A 1169 -30.06 33.84 -10.80
C ARG A 1169 -29.63 34.57 -12.07
N TRP A 1170 -28.75 35.57 -11.93
CA TRP A 1170 -28.20 36.30 -13.07
C TRP A 1170 -27.22 35.43 -13.88
N LYS A 1171 -26.27 34.79 -13.22
CA LYS A 1171 -25.21 34.00 -13.87
C LYS A 1171 -25.76 32.75 -14.57
N ASP A 1172 -26.77 32.08 -14.01
CA ASP A 1172 -27.30 30.84 -14.59
C ASP A 1172 -28.14 31.09 -15.86
N THR A 1173 -28.48 32.36 -16.14
CA THR A 1173 -29.15 32.76 -17.38
C THR A 1173 -28.12 33.26 -18.40
N CYS A 1174 -27.63 32.38 -19.27
CA CYS A 1174 -26.57 32.71 -20.26
C CYS A 1174 -26.89 33.90 -21.18
N ALA A 1175 -28.19 34.12 -21.48
CA ALA A 1175 -28.64 35.26 -22.29
C ALA A 1175 -28.24 36.63 -21.72
N ASN A 1176 -27.96 36.71 -20.41
CA ASN A 1176 -27.60 37.96 -19.73
C ASN A 1176 -26.24 38.53 -20.15
N TYR A 1177 -25.33 37.70 -20.67
CA TYR A 1177 -23.97 38.13 -21.02
C TYR A 1177 -23.43 37.54 -22.34
N GLU A 1178 -24.13 36.61 -23.00
CA GLU A 1178 -23.65 36.02 -24.27
C GLU A 1178 -23.47 37.07 -25.38
N GLU A 1179 -24.40 38.01 -25.54
CA GLU A 1179 -24.27 39.11 -26.52
C GLU A 1179 -23.01 39.96 -26.23
N LYS A 1180 -22.74 40.23 -24.96
CA LYS A 1180 -21.56 40.98 -24.53
C LYS A 1180 -20.26 40.21 -24.76
N LEU A 1181 -20.26 38.88 -24.59
CA LEU A 1181 -19.13 38.04 -24.95
C LEU A 1181 -18.90 38.04 -26.47
N GLN A 1182 -19.95 38.00 -27.28
CA GLN A 1182 -19.84 38.12 -28.75
C GLN A 1182 -19.25 39.47 -29.16
N GLU A 1183 -19.71 40.58 -28.57
CA GLU A 1183 -19.14 41.92 -28.79
C GLU A 1183 -17.63 41.94 -28.50
N LEU A 1184 -17.20 41.34 -27.38
CA LEU A 1184 -15.78 41.24 -27.01
C LEU A 1184 -14.98 40.38 -28.01
N ARG A 1185 -15.52 39.26 -28.48
CA ARG A 1185 -14.88 38.42 -29.51
C ARG A 1185 -14.66 39.19 -30.81
N VAL A 1186 -15.65 39.97 -31.24
CA VAL A 1186 -15.54 40.84 -32.42
C VAL A 1186 -14.45 41.89 -32.22
N GLN A 1187 -14.43 42.57 -31.07
CA GLN A 1187 -13.38 43.54 -30.74
C GLN A 1187 -11.98 42.92 -30.73
N LYS A 1188 -11.82 41.71 -30.18
CA LYS A 1188 -10.57 40.96 -30.17
C LYS A 1188 -10.05 40.70 -31.59
N VAL A 1189 -10.91 40.24 -32.48
CA VAL A 1189 -10.56 39.98 -33.89
C VAL A 1189 -10.22 41.30 -34.61
N LEU A 1190 -11.01 42.36 -34.37
CA LEU A 1190 -10.79 43.68 -34.94
C LEU A 1190 -9.43 44.27 -34.54
N LEU A 1191 -9.04 44.16 -33.26
CA LEU A 1191 -7.73 44.60 -32.77
C LEU A 1191 -6.59 43.84 -33.46
N ARG A 1192 -6.67 42.51 -33.53
CA ARG A 1192 -5.66 41.68 -34.22
C ARG A 1192 -5.51 42.05 -35.69
N LEU A 1193 -6.63 42.27 -36.39
CA LEU A 1193 -6.61 42.68 -37.80
C LEU A 1193 -6.07 44.10 -37.97
N SER A 1194 -6.36 45.01 -37.03
CA SER A 1194 -5.82 46.38 -37.03
C SER A 1194 -4.31 46.38 -36.80
N ASP A 1195 -3.80 45.55 -35.88
CA ASP A 1195 -2.37 45.40 -35.63
C ASP A 1195 -1.62 44.90 -36.87
N ILE A 1196 -2.18 43.90 -37.57
CA ILE A 1196 -1.66 43.44 -38.87
C ILE A 1196 -1.71 44.57 -39.91
N GLY A 1197 -2.82 45.32 -39.95
CA GLY A 1197 -3.00 46.46 -40.86
C GLY A 1197 -1.96 47.57 -40.69
N ASN A 1198 -1.53 47.80 -39.45
CA ASN A 1198 -0.55 48.83 -39.09
C ASN A 1198 0.90 48.39 -39.35
N SER A 1199 1.15 47.09 -39.57
CA SER A 1199 2.47 46.52 -39.87
C SER A 1199 2.63 46.25 -41.35
N THR A 1200 3.54 46.98 -42.02
CA THR A 1200 3.76 46.83 -43.46
C THR A 1200 4.36 45.49 -43.86
N SER A 1201 5.10 44.83 -42.97
CA SER A 1201 5.63 43.47 -43.19
C SER A 1201 4.52 42.41 -43.03
N ASP A 1202 3.70 42.54 -41.99
CA ASP A 1202 2.67 41.53 -41.70
C ASP A 1202 1.51 41.63 -42.69
N LEU A 1203 1.16 42.86 -43.13
CA LEU A 1203 0.18 43.07 -44.19
C LEU A 1203 0.60 42.42 -45.52
N LYS A 1204 1.91 42.42 -45.85
CA LYS A 1204 2.43 41.72 -47.04
C LYS A 1204 2.37 40.20 -46.89
N ALA A 1205 2.49 39.67 -45.67
CA ALA A 1205 2.39 38.25 -45.37
C ALA A 1205 0.94 37.74 -45.21
N LEU A 1206 -0.01 38.65 -44.97
CA LEU A 1206 -1.42 38.33 -44.73
C LEU A 1206 -2.06 37.40 -45.78
N PRO A 1207 -1.85 37.56 -47.11
CA PRO A 1207 -2.41 36.64 -48.09
C PRO A 1207 -1.92 35.19 -47.92
N GLN A 1208 -0.65 34.99 -47.56
CA GLN A 1208 -0.08 33.66 -47.30
C GLN A 1208 -0.64 33.07 -46.00
N GLY A 1209 -0.80 33.89 -44.96
CA GLY A 1209 -1.44 33.48 -43.71
C GLY A 1209 -2.91 33.07 -43.90
N LEU A 1210 -3.67 33.84 -44.66
CA LEU A 1210 -5.07 33.51 -45.00
C LEU A 1210 -5.15 32.21 -45.84
N ALA A 1211 -4.21 31.98 -46.75
CA ALA A 1211 -4.15 30.74 -47.53
C ALA A 1211 -3.90 29.51 -46.64
N ALA A 1212 -2.95 29.61 -45.69
CA ALA A 1212 -2.68 28.56 -44.72
C ALA A 1212 -3.89 28.29 -43.80
N LEU A 1213 -4.53 29.34 -43.29
CA LEU A 1213 -5.75 29.23 -42.49
C LEU A 1213 -6.86 28.50 -43.27
N LEU A 1214 -7.10 28.89 -44.52
CA LEU A 1214 -8.12 28.25 -45.34
C LEU A 1214 -7.80 26.77 -45.58
N GLN A 1215 -6.52 26.37 -45.71
CA GLN A 1215 -6.12 24.96 -45.91
C GLN A 1215 -6.43 24.05 -44.72
N GLU A 1216 -6.25 24.53 -43.49
CA GLU A 1216 -6.53 23.75 -42.27
C GLU A 1216 -8.02 23.68 -41.90
N MET A 1217 -8.86 24.54 -42.50
CA MET A 1217 -10.30 24.54 -42.25
C MET A 1217 -11.03 23.42 -43.01
N GLU A 1218 -12.01 22.83 -42.32
CA GLU A 1218 -13.06 21.96 -42.86
C GLU A 1218 -13.71 22.58 -44.14
N PRO A 1219 -13.98 21.78 -45.19
CA PRO A 1219 -14.50 22.29 -46.47
C PRO A 1219 -15.80 23.11 -46.35
N SER A 1220 -16.70 22.73 -45.44
CA SER A 1220 -17.98 23.39 -45.19
C SER A 1220 -17.80 24.79 -44.57
N SER A 1221 -16.99 24.89 -43.53
CA SER A 1221 -16.62 26.14 -42.85
C SER A 1221 -15.83 27.08 -43.76
N ARG A 1222 -14.95 26.51 -44.60
CA ARG A 1222 -14.19 27.26 -45.62
C ARG A 1222 -15.13 27.94 -46.62
N ALA A 1223 -16.11 27.20 -47.15
CA ALA A 1223 -17.07 27.75 -48.11
C ALA A 1223 -17.91 28.89 -47.49
N GLN A 1224 -18.36 28.72 -46.25
CA GLN A 1224 -19.08 29.76 -45.52
C GLN A 1224 -18.23 31.01 -45.28
N LEU A 1225 -16.98 30.86 -44.82
CA LEU A 1225 -16.09 31.99 -44.60
C LEU A 1225 -15.80 32.76 -45.89
N VAL A 1226 -15.57 32.05 -47.00
CA VAL A 1226 -15.33 32.68 -48.31
C VAL A 1226 -16.56 33.46 -48.78
N ASP A 1227 -17.77 32.91 -48.62
CA ASP A 1227 -19.01 33.63 -48.96
C ASP A 1227 -19.21 34.89 -48.10
N GLN A 1228 -18.95 34.80 -46.80
CA GLN A 1228 -19.02 35.96 -45.89
C GLN A 1228 -17.96 37.01 -46.21
N LEU A 1229 -16.70 36.61 -46.47
CA LEU A 1229 -15.64 37.55 -46.87
C LEU A 1229 -15.98 38.23 -48.20
N ARG A 1230 -16.56 37.52 -49.17
CA ARG A 1230 -17.03 38.13 -50.43
C ARG A 1230 -18.11 39.19 -50.21
N LYS A 1231 -19.01 38.99 -49.23
CA LYS A 1231 -20.03 39.99 -48.87
C LYS A 1231 -19.46 41.23 -48.17
N VAL A 1232 -18.27 41.13 -47.58
CA VAL A 1232 -17.60 42.24 -46.88
C VAL A 1232 -16.61 42.98 -47.80
N ILE A 1233 -16.05 42.30 -48.81
CA ILE A 1233 -15.07 42.86 -49.76
C ILE A 1233 -15.76 43.53 -50.97
N ASN A 1234 -16.99 43.11 -51.32
CA ASN A 1234 -17.84 43.78 -52.31
C ASN A 1234 -18.71 44.85 -51.63
#